data_AF-A0A4Q2V425-F1
#
_entry.id   AF-A0A4Q2V425-F1
#
_cell.length_a   1.000
_cell.length_b   1.000
_cell.length_c   1.000
_cell.angle_alpha   90.00
_cell.angle_beta   90.00
_cell.angle_gamma   90.00
#
_symmetry.space_group_name_H-M   'P 1'
#
loop_
_entity.id
_entity.type
_entity.pdbx_description
1 polymer ?
#
loop_
_entity_poly.entity_id
_entity_poly.type
_entity_poly.pdbx_seq_one_letter_code
_entity_poly.pdbx_strand_id
1 'polypeptide(L)'
;MSIDSRDVGGWWSAFVKGGFNWRWLDSPRLFYRPKLRYSTQGKYITFDGMGREKLHDELFDATIDPETAEYVELYVQAPANLCVLPNATWKRTVIRNVAPLFVRFANIPFSYVPEDRRYNFSSYTPEDWAAVAFMWIPSMLLLQLTMLILDYDQPAGKNSLMYVPLLYGGYRYPRLARHYSENRRELAVRREYDPSWASSTIGTYRTFRPRRLCHLIFEQQVDEEGNCQEAVVGYNLRFLAPDDNTPYVFVAYTTAQFNIHEGTNDYEMLMALALTATGEYIKSIQGAHHAPRAIWMAHSCTPIDKYLADDGTECWIDANTPQGRILQEKLMNDDTYSISDVLRGAERVIIIAGNPLRPSSKDPLKEWGERVWTLPEILLAKGDSVSVYYSLHDGGKIESVSKSMLPTLAWEDSAQSRQLIDHFTNLHLSRLELMKITVECLMSRNLKSLYAGDRTYALMGLLRIRPPIDTTDTSFQAFARLSLPQDNDRLMERLICLLPNDLSENWELMTDQYRCSLWDIEPDTQVCGVGENDSVIISGAKGALIQWDMFSPVETIQRQTMKRMVFLLIVIYSPFLFYTAIGLISAGNKTAGGILLAITLIFFMLPSPYYIWKINGGKIHASEPCFFGVEGYLPIKIIEERIFGMCLNRLQWSPYGSPLSRHIEGTPTNERHIQYSDSASGSQLLPKQAERPPIGLIIGGSEGGMKRAIACSLDLATGALYRETVFRIPTRCADRMDALGRVRLGLRRPFLESDVTLGYEKPNPHAPSRGRFEFNMHGQNVHSEHSTYGSNQQLHPRPPSPPR
;
A
#
# COMPACT_ATOMS: atom_id res chain seq x y z
N MET A 1 30.78 -6.69 5.84
CA MET A 1 31.92 -5.89 5.34
C MET A 1 31.66 -4.49 5.82
N SER A 2 32.50 -3.95 6.71
CA SER A 2 32.43 -2.52 7.03
C SER A 2 32.62 -1.74 5.73
N ILE A 3 31.75 -0.78 5.43
CA ILE A 3 31.90 0.06 4.24
C ILE A 3 33.25 0.78 4.36
N ASP A 4 34.21 0.40 3.53
CA ASP A 4 35.48 1.10 3.45
C ASP A 4 35.23 2.39 2.67
N SER A 5 35.92 3.48 3.01
CA SER A 5 35.88 4.77 2.28
C SER A 5 36.06 4.62 0.75
N ARG A 6 36.69 3.51 0.34
CA ARG A 6 36.90 3.07 -1.05
C ARG A 6 35.63 2.62 -1.78
N ASP A 7 34.56 2.32 -1.07
CA ASP A 7 33.29 1.82 -1.59
C ASP A 7 32.37 2.96 -2.05
N VAL A 8 32.62 4.19 -1.60
CA VAL A 8 31.89 5.40 -2.03
C VAL A 8 32.77 6.25 -2.96
N GLY A 9 33.54 5.59 -3.82
CA GLY A 9 34.37 6.27 -4.80
C GLY A 9 33.54 7.12 -5.78
N GLY A 10 34.04 8.29 -6.17
CA GLY A 10 33.36 9.14 -7.13
C GLY A 10 33.33 8.54 -8.54
N TRP A 11 32.66 9.22 -9.48
CA TRP A 11 32.55 8.84 -10.89
C TRP A 11 33.86 8.39 -11.54
N TRP A 12 34.96 9.10 -11.29
CA TRP A 12 36.27 8.75 -11.83
C TRP A 12 36.75 7.37 -11.40
N SER A 13 36.51 6.99 -10.14
CA SER A 13 36.90 5.68 -9.64
C SER A 13 36.08 4.56 -10.30
N ALA A 14 34.78 4.79 -10.51
CA ALA A 14 33.90 3.84 -11.19
C ALA A 14 34.25 3.74 -12.68
N PHE A 15 34.59 4.87 -13.31
CA PHE A 15 35.05 4.93 -14.70
C PHE A 15 36.32 4.10 -14.90
N VAL A 16 37.29 4.18 -13.99
CA VAL A 16 38.54 3.40 -14.05
C VAL A 16 38.30 1.91 -13.77
N LYS A 17 37.40 1.57 -12.85
CA LYS A 17 37.07 0.16 -12.52
C LYS A 17 36.34 -0.57 -13.66
N GLY A 18 35.61 0.15 -14.52
CA GLY A 18 34.88 -0.44 -15.65
C GLY A 18 33.57 -1.15 -15.25
N GLY A 19 32.92 -1.81 -16.21
CA GLY A 19 31.67 -2.57 -15.99
C GLY A 19 30.38 -1.73 -15.95
N PHE A 20 30.45 -0.45 -16.34
CA PHE A 20 29.32 0.47 -16.38
C PHE A 20 28.85 0.75 -17.81
N ASN A 21 27.62 1.22 -17.93
CA ASN A 21 27.09 1.84 -19.14
C ASN A 21 27.01 3.36 -18.95
N TRP A 22 27.13 4.08 -20.05
CA TRP A 22 27.09 5.54 -20.05
C TRP A 22 25.91 6.04 -20.87
N ARG A 23 25.10 6.92 -20.29
CA ARG A 23 24.07 7.70 -20.99
C ARG A 23 24.66 9.06 -21.34
N TRP A 24 24.63 9.43 -22.62
CA TRP A 24 25.22 10.68 -23.12
C TRP A 24 24.25 11.86 -23.15
N LEU A 25 22.98 11.63 -23.46
CA LEU A 25 21.98 12.67 -23.73
C LEU A 25 21.06 12.94 -22.53
N ASP A 26 20.60 14.20 -22.42
CA ASP A 26 19.72 14.84 -21.41
C ASP A 26 20.23 14.86 -19.96
N SER A 27 20.96 13.82 -19.54
CA SER A 27 21.46 13.66 -18.18
C SER A 27 22.65 12.72 -18.21
N PRO A 28 23.87 13.23 -18.48
CA PRO A 28 25.06 12.40 -18.57
C PRO A 28 25.20 11.61 -17.26
N ARG A 29 25.25 10.28 -17.36
CA ARG A 29 25.38 9.42 -16.18
C ARG A 29 25.96 8.05 -16.43
N LEU A 30 26.75 7.63 -15.44
CA LEU A 30 27.26 6.27 -15.28
C LEU A 30 26.22 5.40 -14.56
N PHE A 31 25.85 4.26 -15.15
CA PHE A 31 24.90 3.32 -14.55
C PHE A 31 25.25 1.85 -14.82
N TYR A 32 24.78 0.97 -13.94
CA TYR A 32 24.88 -0.49 -14.05
C TYR A 32 23.51 -1.06 -14.42
N ARG A 33 23.50 -2.03 -15.35
CA ARG A 33 22.25 -2.65 -15.81
C ARG A 33 21.71 -3.62 -14.74
N PRO A 34 20.38 -3.73 -14.61
CA PRO A 34 19.78 -4.76 -13.78
C PRO A 34 20.07 -6.14 -14.37
N LYS A 35 20.34 -7.11 -13.49
CA LYS A 35 20.52 -8.52 -13.87
C LYS A 35 19.22 -9.33 -13.70
N LEU A 36 18.25 -8.79 -12.97
CA LEU A 36 16.91 -9.35 -12.86
C LEU A 36 15.95 -8.61 -13.81
N ARG A 37 15.05 -9.34 -14.45
CA ARG A 37 14.01 -8.80 -15.34
C ARG A 37 12.66 -9.44 -15.06
N TYR A 38 11.59 -8.69 -15.28
CA TYR A 38 10.24 -9.24 -15.23
C TYR A 38 10.04 -10.26 -16.34
N SER A 39 9.39 -11.38 -16.04
CA SER A 39 8.92 -12.35 -17.04
C SER A 39 7.84 -11.67 -17.89
N THR A 40 8.17 -11.29 -19.12
CA THR A 40 7.28 -10.50 -19.97
C THR A 40 6.13 -11.34 -20.55
N GLN A 41 4.89 -10.97 -20.24
CA GLN A 41 3.66 -11.52 -20.86
C GLN A 41 3.09 -10.58 -21.94
N GLY A 42 3.94 -10.03 -22.82
CA GLY A 42 3.52 -9.20 -23.96
C GLY A 42 3.56 -7.68 -23.73
N LYS A 43 3.04 -6.93 -24.71
CA LYS A 43 3.04 -5.46 -24.72
C LYS A 43 2.00 -4.91 -23.75
N TYR A 44 2.34 -3.85 -23.03
CA TYR A 44 1.44 -3.19 -22.09
C TYR A 44 1.33 -1.69 -22.36
N ILE A 45 0.15 -1.16 -22.03
CA ILE A 45 -0.21 0.24 -22.19
C ILE A 45 -0.17 0.91 -20.83
N THR A 46 0.53 2.05 -20.77
CA THR A 46 0.64 2.87 -19.57
C THR A 46 0.10 4.27 -19.84
N PHE A 47 -0.45 4.88 -18.80
CA PHE A 47 -0.88 6.28 -18.81
C PHE A 47 0.03 7.04 -17.85
N ASP A 48 0.75 8.02 -18.36
CA ASP A 48 1.66 8.82 -17.54
C ASP A 48 0.93 9.81 -16.62
N GLY A 49 1.67 10.63 -15.87
CA GLY A 49 1.11 11.59 -14.94
C GLY A 49 0.22 12.66 -15.57
N MET A 50 0.36 12.91 -16.88
CA MET A 50 -0.50 13.82 -17.66
C MET A 50 -1.59 13.09 -18.47
N GLY A 51 -1.68 11.76 -18.35
CA GLY A 51 -2.68 10.94 -19.04
C GLY A 51 -2.33 10.60 -20.48
N ARG A 52 -1.06 10.77 -20.90
CA ARG A 52 -0.59 10.36 -22.23
C ARG A 52 -0.39 8.85 -22.26
N GLU A 53 -0.83 8.23 -23.34
CA GLU A 53 -0.71 6.80 -23.57
C GLU A 53 0.68 6.45 -24.11
N LYS A 54 1.37 5.50 -23.46
CA LYS A 54 2.66 4.95 -23.92
C LYS A 54 2.63 3.42 -23.93
N LEU A 55 3.06 2.86 -25.06
CA LEU A 55 3.19 1.43 -25.27
C LEU A 55 4.62 0.99 -24.90
N HIS A 56 4.72 -0.05 -24.10
CA HIS A 56 6.00 -0.63 -23.69
C HIS A 56 6.04 -2.14 -23.99
N ASP A 57 7.20 -2.62 -24.41
CA ASP A 57 7.43 -4.03 -24.74
C ASP A 57 7.90 -4.85 -23.53
N GLU A 58 8.65 -4.26 -22.59
CA GLU A 58 9.19 -4.91 -21.39
C GLU A 58 8.84 -4.11 -20.13
N LEU A 59 8.42 -4.79 -19.05
CA LEU A 59 8.17 -4.17 -17.75
C LEU A 59 9.48 -3.73 -17.09
N PHE A 60 9.48 -2.57 -16.44
CA PHE A 60 10.62 -2.05 -15.70
C PHE A 60 10.15 -1.26 -14.47
N ASP A 61 11.04 -1.09 -13.49
CA ASP A 61 10.75 -0.19 -12.37
C ASP A 61 10.92 1.26 -12.83
N ALA A 62 9.90 2.08 -12.59
CA ALA A 62 9.84 3.46 -13.08
C ALA A 62 9.75 4.47 -11.94
N THR A 63 10.32 5.65 -12.19
CA THR A 63 10.07 6.89 -11.47
C THR A 63 9.26 7.85 -12.35
N ILE A 64 8.72 8.91 -11.74
CA ILE A 64 8.02 9.98 -12.44
C ILE A 64 9.00 11.14 -12.60
N ASP A 65 9.14 11.65 -13.82
CA ASP A 65 9.89 12.87 -14.08
C ASP A 65 9.13 14.08 -13.51
N PRO A 66 9.72 14.88 -12.60
CA PRO A 66 9.03 15.99 -11.96
C PRO A 66 8.66 17.14 -12.90
N GLU A 67 9.29 17.25 -14.08
CA GLU A 67 9.00 18.31 -15.05
C GLU A 67 7.98 17.86 -16.11
N THR A 68 8.21 16.69 -16.69
CA THR A 68 7.38 16.19 -17.80
C THR A 68 6.26 15.25 -17.34
N ALA A 69 6.24 14.82 -16.09
CA ALA A 69 5.36 13.77 -15.55
C ALA A 69 5.42 12.43 -16.31
N GLU A 70 6.47 12.21 -17.13
CA GLU A 70 6.67 10.96 -17.85
C GLU A 70 7.19 9.87 -16.93
N TYR A 71 6.81 8.63 -17.20
CA TYR A 71 7.43 7.48 -16.56
C TYR A 71 8.80 7.22 -17.19
N VAL A 72 9.83 7.30 -16.34
CA VAL A 72 11.24 7.12 -16.71
C VAL A 72 11.79 5.94 -15.92
N GLU A 73 12.72 5.19 -16.51
CA GLU A 73 13.37 4.08 -15.81
C GLU A 73 14.03 4.54 -14.50
N LEU A 74 13.86 3.73 -13.46
CA LEU A 74 14.36 4.02 -12.12
C LEU A 74 15.88 3.82 -12.04
N TYR A 75 16.58 4.89 -11.67
CA TYR A 75 17.99 4.88 -11.31
C TYR A 75 18.12 5.04 -9.80
N VAL A 76 18.89 4.17 -9.17
CA VAL A 76 19.08 4.15 -7.72
C VAL A 76 20.55 4.35 -7.40
N GLN A 77 20.86 5.37 -6.61
CA GLN A 77 22.20 5.60 -6.11
C GLN A 77 22.56 4.60 -5.00
N ALA A 78 23.72 3.96 -5.14
CA ALA A 78 24.21 2.94 -4.22
C ALA A 78 25.74 3.04 -4.08
N PRO A 79 26.31 2.53 -2.97
CA PRO A 79 27.74 2.27 -2.86
C PRO A 79 28.23 1.36 -4.00
N ALA A 80 29.48 1.54 -4.42
CA ALA A 80 30.05 0.87 -5.60
C ALA A 80 29.99 -0.67 -5.52
N ASN A 81 30.06 -1.23 -4.31
CA ASN A 81 29.99 -2.68 -4.09
C ASN A 81 28.58 -3.23 -4.38
N LEU A 82 27.54 -2.47 -4.01
CA LEU A 82 26.13 -2.82 -4.26
C LEU A 82 25.77 -2.65 -5.74
N CYS A 83 26.41 -1.72 -6.45
CA CYS A 83 26.17 -1.49 -7.88
C CYS A 83 26.36 -2.74 -8.76
N VAL A 84 27.26 -3.66 -8.37
CA VAL A 84 27.63 -4.84 -9.19
C VAL A 84 26.76 -6.08 -8.90
N LEU A 85 26.01 -6.07 -7.80
CA LEU A 85 25.26 -7.23 -7.32
C LEU A 85 24.09 -7.63 -8.25
N PRO A 86 23.83 -8.94 -8.44
CA PRO A 86 22.77 -9.45 -9.33
C PRO A 86 21.38 -9.58 -8.68
N ASN A 87 20.98 -8.65 -7.82
CA ASN A 87 19.81 -8.79 -6.96
C ASN A 87 18.75 -7.69 -7.14
N ALA A 88 18.77 -6.93 -8.24
CA ALA A 88 17.82 -5.85 -8.49
C ALA A 88 17.29 -5.84 -9.92
N THR A 89 16.04 -5.39 -10.04
CA THR A 89 15.30 -5.14 -11.29
C THR A 89 15.49 -3.71 -11.81
N TRP A 90 15.97 -2.78 -10.97
CA TRP A 90 16.26 -1.39 -11.32
C TRP A 90 17.75 -1.13 -11.65
N LYS A 91 18.03 0.01 -12.29
CA LYS A 91 19.39 0.42 -12.64
C LYS A 91 20.07 1.06 -11.43
N ARG A 92 21.34 0.73 -11.21
CA ARG A 92 22.14 1.33 -10.12
C ARG A 92 23.13 2.37 -10.64
N THR A 93 23.38 3.40 -9.85
CA THR A 93 24.36 4.45 -10.14
C THR A 93 25.23 4.72 -8.92
N VAL A 94 26.43 5.23 -9.14
CA VAL A 94 27.35 5.54 -8.04
C VAL A 94 27.03 6.92 -7.48
N ILE A 95 27.11 7.04 -6.17
CA ILE A 95 26.84 8.28 -5.42
C ILE A 95 27.78 9.39 -5.87
N ARG A 96 27.20 10.56 -6.19
CA ARG A 96 27.93 11.72 -6.72
C ARG A 96 28.20 12.76 -5.66
N ASN A 97 29.23 13.56 -5.91
CA ASN A 97 29.42 14.82 -5.19
C ASN A 97 28.69 15.93 -5.96
N VAL A 98 27.66 16.49 -5.32
CA VAL A 98 26.73 17.47 -5.91
C VAL A 98 27.00 18.88 -5.35
N ALA A 99 27.93 19.00 -4.41
CA ALA A 99 28.34 20.28 -3.88
C ALA A 99 28.78 21.23 -5.01
N PRO A 100 28.51 22.55 -4.89
CA PRO A 100 28.91 23.52 -5.89
C PRO A 100 30.42 23.44 -6.18
N LEU A 101 30.80 23.66 -7.44
CA LEU A 101 32.17 23.49 -7.90
C LEU A 101 33.19 24.28 -7.06
N PHE A 102 32.86 25.53 -6.68
CA PHE A 102 33.73 26.34 -5.85
C PHE A 102 33.95 25.76 -4.44
N VAL A 103 32.94 25.11 -3.84
CA VAL A 103 33.09 24.42 -2.56
C VAL A 103 33.98 23.19 -2.72
N ARG A 104 33.78 22.45 -3.81
CA ARG A 104 34.59 21.27 -4.13
C ARG A 104 36.06 21.65 -4.33
N PHE A 105 36.33 22.72 -5.07
CA PHE A 105 37.70 23.21 -5.28
C PHE A 105 38.32 23.75 -4.00
N ALA A 106 37.57 24.48 -3.17
CA ALA A 106 38.04 24.91 -1.86
C ALA A 106 38.38 23.74 -0.91
N ASN A 107 37.76 22.58 -1.11
CA ASN A 107 37.98 21.38 -0.30
C ASN A 107 39.01 20.38 -0.86
N ILE A 108 39.56 20.62 -2.06
CA ILE A 108 40.68 19.82 -2.61
C ILE A 108 41.86 19.68 -1.62
N PRO A 109 42.29 20.73 -0.89
CA PRO A 109 43.41 20.59 0.03
C PRO A 109 43.19 19.52 1.11
N PHE A 110 41.93 19.31 1.49
CA PHE A 110 41.54 18.36 2.54
C PHE A 110 41.19 16.96 2.00
N SER A 111 41.00 16.79 0.69
CA SER A 111 40.58 15.52 0.11
C SER A 111 41.64 14.41 0.20
N TYR A 112 42.91 14.78 0.35
CA TYR A 112 44.03 13.85 0.50
C TYR A 112 44.26 13.38 1.93
N VAL A 113 43.64 14.03 2.92
CA VAL A 113 43.69 13.61 4.33
C VAL A 113 42.73 12.42 4.53
N PRO A 114 43.14 11.35 5.25
CA PRO A 114 42.28 10.21 5.57
C PRO A 114 40.98 10.64 6.28
N GLU A 115 39.87 9.98 5.96
CA GLU A 115 38.52 10.39 6.41
C GLU A 115 38.37 10.46 7.93
N ASP A 116 39.01 9.56 8.68
CA ASP A 116 38.96 9.52 10.15
C ASP A 116 39.53 10.78 10.81
N ARG A 117 40.56 11.37 10.19
CA ARG A 117 41.28 12.55 10.70
C ARG A 117 40.84 13.84 10.04
N ARG A 118 40.29 13.80 8.82
CA ARG A 118 39.92 14.96 7.99
C ARG A 118 39.13 16.02 8.75
N TYR A 119 38.26 15.60 9.67
CA TYR A 119 37.33 16.49 10.38
C TYR A 119 37.89 17.08 11.69
N ASN A 120 38.99 16.53 12.23
CA ASN A 120 39.60 16.98 13.47
C ASN A 120 41.00 17.54 13.20
N PHE A 121 41.09 18.86 12.99
CA PHE A 121 42.35 19.57 12.71
C PHE A 121 43.44 19.35 13.78
N SER A 122 43.05 19.07 15.03
CA SER A 122 44.00 18.77 16.12
C SER A 122 44.70 17.41 15.97
N SER A 123 44.19 16.53 15.11
CA SER A 123 44.72 15.18 14.88
C SER A 123 45.59 15.07 13.62
N TYR A 124 45.88 16.18 12.96
CA TYR A 124 46.63 16.19 11.71
C TYR A 124 48.12 15.93 11.96
N THR A 125 48.67 14.99 11.19
CA THR A 125 50.11 14.72 11.18
C THR A 125 50.85 15.79 10.38
N PRO A 126 52.17 15.98 10.56
CA PRO A 126 52.96 16.88 9.73
C PRO A 126 52.88 16.53 8.23
N GLU A 127 52.72 15.25 7.90
CA GLU A 127 52.50 14.79 6.51
C GLU A 127 51.16 15.25 5.95
N ASP A 128 50.09 15.20 6.76
CA ASP A 128 48.76 15.71 6.36
C ASP A 128 48.82 17.22 6.09
N TRP A 129 49.51 18.00 6.94
CA TRP A 129 49.69 19.44 6.73
C TRP A 129 50.52 19.76 5.48
N ALA A 130 51.54 18.97 5.18
CA ALA A 130 52.31 19.10 3.95
C ALA A 130 51.45 18.84 2.70
N ALA A 131 50.59 17.82 2.74
CA ALA A 131 49.65 17.52 1.67
C ALA A 131 48.62 18.65 1.47
N VAL A 132 48.07 19.20 2.55
CA VAL A 132 47.17 20.36 2.50
C VAL A 132 47.87 21.57 1.87
N ALA A 133 49.09 21.89 2.29
CA ALA A 133 49.85 23.01 1.77
C ALA A 133 50.17 22.85 0.27
N PHE A 134 50.56 21.65 -0.16
CA PHE A 134 50.83 21.35 -1.56
C PHE A 134 49.58 21.49 -2.44
N MET A 135 48.44 20.99 -1.96
CA MET A 135 47.16 21.02 -2.66
C MET A 135 46.43 22.38 -2.55
N TRP A 136 46.94 23.30 -1.74
CA TRP A 136 46.41 24.66 -1.59
C TRP A 136 46.59 25.49 -2.86
N ILE A 137 47.73 25.35 -3.54
CA ILE A 137 48.06 26.06 -4.80
C ILE A 137 47.10 25.68 -5.94
N PRO A 138 46.89 24.39 -6.29
CA PRO A 138 45.95 24.02 -7.35
C PRO A 138 44.50 24.41 -7.00
N SER A 139 44.12 24.36 -5.73
CA SER A 139 42.80 24.85 -5.27
C SER A 139 42.58 26.32 -5.64
N MET A 140 43.55 27.20 -5.38
CA MET A 140 43.44 28.62 -5.75
C MET A 140 43.31 28.86 -7.25
N LEU A 141 44.15 28.19 -8.05
CA LEU A 141 44.13 28.35 -9.50
C LEU A 141 42.78 27.94 -10.09
N LEU A 142 42.22 26.83 -9.61
CA LEU A 142 40.89 26.37 -10.00
C LEU A 142 39.77 27.31 -9.54
N LEU A 143 39.86 27.85 -8.32
CA LEU A 143 38.90 28.85 -7.82
C LEU A 143 38.91 30.12 -8.68
N GLN A 144 40.09 30.60 -9.06
CA GLN A 144 40.23 31.80 -9.89
C GLN A 144 39.66 31.59 -11.30
N LEU A 145 39.90 30.41 -11.89
CA LEU A 145 39.36 30.04 -13.19
C LEU A 145 37.82 29.92 -13.15
N THR A 146 37.29 29.34 -12.08
CA THR A 146 35.86 29.02 -11.98
C THR A 146 34.99 30.21 -11.66
N MET A 147 35.49 31.18 -10.89
CA MET A 147 34.81 32.46 -10.62
C MET A 147 34.74 33.37 -11.86
N LEU A 148 35.49 33.05 -12.92
CA LEU A 148 35.53 33.79 -14.19
C LEU A 148 34.49 33.29 -15.22
N ILE A 149 34.11 32.01 -15.12
CA ILE A 149 33.41 31.28 -16.17
C ILE A 149 31.95 30.98 -15.81
N LEU A 150 31.59 31.02 -14.52
CA LEU A 150 30.26 30.62 -14.07
C LEU A 150 29.45 31.82 -13.61
N ASP A 151 28.37 32.10 -14.34
CA ASP A 151 27.19 32.69 -13.75
C ASP A 151 26.73 31.79 -12.59
N TYR A 152 26.27 32.43 -11.51
CA TYR A 152 25.57 31.76 -10.41
C TYR A 152 24.20 31.30 -10.93
N ASP A 153 24.20 30.32 -11.82
CA ASP A 153 22.95 29.73 -12.29
C ASP A 153 22.53 28.66 -11.30
N GLN A 154 21.56 29.07 -10.49
CA GLN A 154 20.70 28.21 -9.70
C GLN A 154 20.15 27.11 -10.61
N PRO A 155 19.94 25.88 -10.11
CA PRO A 155 19.16 24.91 -10.87
C PRO A 155 17.77 25.51 -11.15
N ALA A 156 17.48 25.75 -12.43
CA ALA A 156 16.24 26.39 -12.86
C ALA A 156 15.01 25.57 -12.43
N GLY A 157 13.95 26.26 -11.99
CA GLY A 157 12.59 25.70 -11.96
C GLY A 157 12.08 25.05 -10.68
N LYS A 158 12.89 24.88 -9.62
CA LYS A 158 12.41 24.35 -8.32
C LYS A 158 12.12 25.45 -7.31
N ASN A 159 10.95 25.38 -6.67
CA ASN A 159 10.63 26.25 -5.53
C ASN A 159 11.47 25.88 -4.30
N SER A 160 12.39 26.75 -3.88
CA SER A 160 13.29 26.53 -2.73
C SER A 160 12.59 26.24 -1.39
N LEU A 161 11.27 26.47 -1.30
CA LEU A 161 10.47 26.27 -0.10
C LEU A 161 9.64 24.98 -0.11
N MET A 162 9.50 24.32 -1.25
CA MET A 162 8.62 23.16 -1.45
C MET A 162 9.41 21.92 -1.86
N TYR A 163 8.87 20.74 -1.52
CA TYR A 163 9.40 19.49 -2.03
C TYR A 163 9.17 19.35 -3.54
N VAL A 164 9.88 18.42 -4.18
CA VAL A 164 9.65 18.10 -5.58
C VAL A 164 8.24 17.49 -5.75
N PRO A 165 7.40 18.00 -6.67
CA PRO A 165 6.04 17.52 -6.85
C PRO A 165 6.03 16.07 -7.34
N LEU A 166 5.08 15.28 -6.81
CA LEU A 166 4.77 13.96 -7.36
C LEU A 166 3.66 14.12 -8.40
N LEU A 167 4.03 14.27 -9.67
CA LEU A 167 3.08 14.43 -10.78
C LEU A 167 2.45 13.08 -11.18
N TYR A 168 1.66 12.50 -10.29
CA TYR A 168 0.90 11.27 -10.54
C TYR A 168 -0.58 11.59 -10.81
N GLY A 169 -1.16 10.93 -11.81
CA GLY A 169 -2.58 10.98 -12.08
C GLY A 169 -3.23 9.60 -12.06
N GLY A 170 -4.18 9.38 -11.17
CA GLY A 170 -4.97 8.15 -11.09
C GLY A 170 -6.07 8.07 -12.16
N TYR A 171 -5.69 8.04 -13.45
CA TYR A 171 -6.61 8.15 -14.59
C TYR A 171 -7.57 6.96 -14.82
N ARG A 172 -7.43 5.87 -14.05
CA ARG A 172 -8.31 4.70 -14.19
C ARG A 172 -9.58 4.87 -13.35
N TYR A 173 -10.72 4.55 -13.95
CA TYR A 173 -12.01 4.57 -13.24
C TYR A 173 -12.00 3.62 -12.05
N PRO A 174 -12.58 4.02 -10.90
CA PRO A 174 -12.83 3.12 -9.79
C PRO A 174 -13.75 1.97 -10.22
N ARG A 175 -13.50 0.80 -9.64
CA ARG A 175 -14.44 -0.33 -9.64
C ARG A 175 -15.64 -0.04 -8.74
N LEU A 176 -15.41 0.65 -7.63
CA LEU A 176 -16.47 1.15 -6.76
C LEU A 176 -16.10 2.53 -6.26
N ALA A 177 -16.87 3.55 -6.63
CA ALA A 177 -16.71 4.90 -6.13
C ALA A 177 -17.58 5.11 -4.89
N ARG A 178 -17.08 5.92 -3.96
CA ARG A 178 -17.85 6.46 -2.83
C ARG A 178 -18.97 7.35 -3.31
N HIS A 179 -18.72 8.15 -4.35
CA HIS A 179 -19.75 8.91 -5.03
C HIS A 179 -20.25 8.16 -6.27
N TYR A 180 -21.53 7.79 -6.29
CA TYR A 180 -22.07 6.89 -7.30
C TYR A 180 -21.89 7.39 -8.74
N SER A 181 -22.01 8.70 -9.00
CA SER A 181 -21.88 9.25 -10.36
C SER A 181 -20.47 9.10 -10.96
N GLU A 182 -19.48 8.73 -10.14
CA GLU A 182 -18.10 8.51 -10.57
C GLU A 182 -17.82 7.05 -10.94
N ASN A 183 -18.78 6.15 -10.71
CA ASN A 183 -18.68 4.76 -11.14
C ASN A 183 -18.62 4.65 -12.67
N ARG A 184 -17.98 3.57 -13.16
CA ARG A 184 -18.05 3.21 -14.57
C ARG A 184 -19.53 3.07 -14.99
N ARG A 185 -19.89 3.57 -16.17
CA ARG A 185 -21.28 3.55 -16.67
C ARG A 185 -21.93 2.16 -16.66
N GLU A 186 -21.19 1.13 -17.04
CA GLU A 186 -21.65 -0.27 -17.01
C GLU A 186 -22.07 -0.71 -15.60
N LEU A 187 -21.27 -0.33 -14.60
CA LEU A 187 -21.56 -0.59 -13.20
C LEU A 187 -22.70 0.28 -12.70
N ALA A 188 -22.88 1.51 -13.16
CA ALA A 188 -24.04 2.31 -12.79
C ALA A 188 -25.36 1.67 -13.28
N VAL A 189 -25.40 1.23 -14.55
CA VAL A 189 -26.60 0.66 -15.17
C VAL A 189 -27.03 -0.67 -14.53
N ARG A 190 -26.09 -1.56 -14.17
CA ARG A 190 -26.42 -2.86 -13.55
C ARG A 190 -27.10 -2.77 -12.18
N ARG A 191 -27.22 -1.57 -11.63
CA ARG A 191 -27.15 -1.30 -10.20
C ARG A 191 -28.08 -0.12 -9.85
N GLU A 192 -28.92 0.33 -10.77
CA GLU A 192 -29.85 1.45 -10.57
C GLU A 192 -30.74 1.34 -9.30
N TYR A 193 -30.97 0.13 -8.79
CA TYR A 193 -31.87 -0.17 -7.65
C TYR A 193 -31.18 -0.51 -6.32
N ASP A 194 -29.88 -0.27 -6.14
CA ASP A 194 -29.20 -0.60 -4.88
C ASP A 194 -29.59 0.40 -3.76
N PRO A 195 -30.03 -0.09 -2.59
CA PRO A 195 -30.44 0.75 -1.47
C PRO A 195 -29.29 1.59 -0.87
N SER A 196 -28.04 1.29 -1.17
CA SER A 196 -26.90 2.13 -0.78
C SER A 196 -26.82 3.47 -1.54
N TRP A 197 -27.67 3.70 -2.56
CA TRP A 197 -27.57 4.82 -3.49
C TRP A 197 -28.77 5.79 -3.54
N ALA A 198 -29.92 5.46 -2.93
CA ALA A 198 -31.12 6.29 -3.04
C ALA A 198 -31.09 7.53 -2.13
N SER A 199 -30.67 8.67 -2.69
CA SER A 199 -30.67 10.00 -2.04
C SER A 199 -32.08 10.51 -1.63
N SER A 200 -33.14 10.03 -2.30
CA SER A 200 -34.53 10.49 -2.04
C SER A 200 -35.37 9.53 -1.20
N THR A 201 -34.95 8.27 -1.05
CA THR A 201 -35.61 7.26 -0.23
C THR A 201 -34.63 6.72 0.81
N ILE A 202 -34.27 7.59 1.76
CA ILE A 202 -33.78 7.11 3.05
C ILE A 202 -34.90 6.24 3.63
N GLY A 203 -34.72 4.92 3.63
CA GLY A 203 -35.37 4.07 4.61
C GLY A 203 -36.59 3.25 4.17
N THR A 204 -36.42 2.41 3.16
CA THR A 204 -37.03 1.07 3.23
C THR A 204 -36.00 0.04 2.79
N TYR A 205 -35.11 -0.34 3.71
CA TYR A 205 -34.48 -1.65 3.61
C TYR A 205 -35.61 -2.67 3.52
N ARG A 206 -35.70 -3.43 2.42
CA ARG A 206 -36.47 -4.68 2.46
C ARG A 206 -35.74 -5.57 3.46
N THR A 207 -36.30 -5.72 4.66
CA THR A 207 -35.95 -6.85 5.52
C THR A 207 -36.21 -8.09 4.71
N PHE A 208 -35.16 -8.81 4.32
CA PHE A 208 -35.33 -10.03 3.55
C PHE A 208 -36.02 -11.05 4.46
N ARG A 209 -37.25 -11.39 4.10
CA ARG A 209 -38.01 -12.44 4.77
C ARG A 209 -37.55 -13.80 4.24
N PRO A 210 -37.67 -14.87 5.05
CA PRO A 210 -37.43 -16.21 4.54
C PRO A 210 -38.36 -16.48 3.36
N ARG A 211 -37.82 -17.03 2.26
CA ARG A 211 -38.61 -17.39 1.07
C ARG A 211 -39.63 -18.49 1.39
N ARG A 212 -39.22 -19.49 2.18
CA ARG A 212 -40.05 -20.59 2.64
C ARG A 212 -39.91 -20.82 4.14
N LEU A 213 -40.95 -21.39 4.74
CA LEU A 213 -40.94 -21.88 6.12
C LEU A 213 -41.56 -23.29 6.19
N CYS A 214 -41.06 -24.10 7.13
CA CYS A 214 -41.63 -25.39 7.49
C CYS A 214 -42.73 -25.15 8.53
N HIS A 215 -43.99 -25.07 8.09
CA HIS A 215 -45.13 -24.88 8.98
C HIS A 215 -45.41 -26.15 9.78
N LEU A 216 -45.51 -26.02 11.10
CA LEU A 216 -45.73 -27.14 12.01
C LEU A 216 -47.18 -27.64 11.90
N ILE A 217 -47.34 -28.95 11.87
CA ILE A 217 -48.63 -29.63 11.98
C ILE A 217 -48.78 -30.09 13.42
N PHE A 218 -49.76 -29.52 14.10
CA PHE A 218 -50.12 -29.88 15.46
C PHE A 218 -51.24 -30.93 15.43
N GLU A 219 -51.07 -31.99 16.21
CA GLU A 219 -52.11 -32.97 16.48
C GLU A 219 -52.37 -33.03 17.99
N GLN A 220 -53.64 -33.12 18.38
CA GLN A 220 -54.02 -33.21 19.78
C GLN A 220 -53.77 -34.64 20.26
N GLN A 221 -52.79 -34.81 21.14
CA GLN A 221 -52.56 -36.06 21.85
C GLN A 221 -53.11 -35.93 23.28
N VAL A 222 -53.79 -36.97 23.74
CA VAL A 222 -54.31 -37.05 25.10
C VAL A 222 -53.26 -37.76 25.93
N ASP A 223 -52.70 -37.08 26.92
CA ASP A 223 -51.77 -37.69 27.88
C ASP A 223 -52.46 -38.80 28.69
N GLU A 224 -51.68 -39.67 29.34
CA GLU A 224 -52.18 -40.71 30.25
C GLU A 224 -53.04 -40.14 31.41
N GLU A 225 -52.93 -38.84 31.67
CA GLU A 225 -53.68 -38.08 32.68
C GLU A 225 -54.97 -37.41 32.14
N GLY A 226 -55.29 -37.59 30.86
CA GLY A 226 -56.51 -37.05 30.22
C GLY A 226 -56.41 -35.59 29.75
N ASN A 227 -55.22 -34.98 29.82
CA ASN A 227 -54.98 -33.63 29.32
C ASN A 227 -54.68 -33.65 27.82
N CYS A 228 -55.32 -32.77 27.05
CA CYS A 228 -55.01 -32.59 25.63
C CYS A 228 -53.75 -31.73 25.47
N GLN A 229 -52.63 -32.33 25.10
CA GLN A 229 -51.43 -31.62 24.67
C GLN A 229 -51.37 -31.57 23.14
N GLU A 230 -51.03 -30.41 22.58
CA GLU A 230 -50.70 -30.30 21.16
C GLU A 230 -49.27 -30.80 20.94
N ALA A 231 -49.13 -31.93 20.25
CA ALA A 231 -47.85 -32.48 19.83
C ALA A 231 -47.55 -32.07 18.39
N VAL A 232 -46.27 -31.77 18.12
CA VAL A 232 -45.81 -31.51 16.75
C VAL A 232 -45.60 -32.87 16.07
N VAL A 233 -46.44 -33.18 15.08
CA VAL A 233 -46.44 -34.50 14.41
C VAL A 233 -45.78 -34.44 13.03
N GLY A 234 -45.74 -33.27 12.40
CA GLY A 234 -45.14 -33.11 11.09
C GLY A 234 -44.95 -31.67 10.66
N TYR A 235 -44.61 -31.48 9.39
CA TYR A 235 -44.38 -30.16 8.81
C TYR A 235 -44.89 -30.08 7.37
N ASN A 236 -45.26 -28.86 6.96
CA ASN A 236 -45.63 -28.52 5.58
C ASN A 236 -44.73 -27.38 5.09
N LEU A 237 -44.00 -27.62 3.99
CA LEU A 237 -43.19 -26.60 3.32
C LEU A 237 -44.08 -25.67 2.49
N ARG A 238 -44.04 -24.36 2.76
CA ARG A 238 -44.80 -23.35 2.01
C ARG A 238 -43.96 -22.11 1.75
N PHE A 239 -44.14 -21.47 0.59
CA PHE A 239 -43.64 -20.11 0.35
C PHE A 239 -44.43 -19.10 1.17
N LEU A 240 -43.75 -18.03 1.60
CA LEU A 240 -44.39 -16.95 2.34
C LEU A 240 -45.06 -15.97 1.37
N ALA A 241 -46.30 -15.63 1.66
CA ALA A 241 -46.96 -14.49 1.04
C ALA A 241 -46.38 -13.18 1.62
N PRO A 242 -46.43 -12.05 0.88
CA PRO A 242 -45.91 -10.76 1.35
C PRO A 242 -46.49 -10.28 2.70
N ASP A 243 -47.70 -10.71 3.06
CA ASP A 243 -48.39 -10.31 4.29
C ASP A 243 -48.27 -11.34 5.43
N ASP A 244 -47.56 -12.44 5.20
CA ASP A 244 -47.37 -13.50 6.19
C ASP A 244 -46.27 -13.13 7.21
N ASN A 245 -46.65 -13.05 8.49
CA ASN A 245 -45.79 -12.76 9.64
C ASN A 245 -45.76 -13.92 10.65
N THR A 246 -45.85 -15.16 10.17
CA THR A 246 -45.82 -16.36 11.02
C THR A 246 -44.58 -16.39 11.93
N PRO A 247 -44.74 -16.57 13.26
CA PRO A 247 -43.61 -16.71 14.16
C PRO A 247 -42.91 -18.05 13.94
N TYR A 248 -41.59 -18.02 13.82
CA TYR A 248 -40.78 -19.21 13.57
C TYR A 248 -39.54 -19.29 14.46
N VAL A 249 -39.03 -20.51 14.60
CA VAL A 249 -37.74 -20.81 15.23
C VAL A 249 -36.69 -21.00 14.15
N PHE A 250 -35.49 -20.47 14.38
CA PHE A 250 -34.32 -20.74 13.56
C PHE A 250 -33.56 -21.94 14.13
N VAL A 251 -33.35 -22.98 13.31
CA VAL A 251 -32.58 -24.16 13.73
C VAL A 251 -31.18 -24.08 13.15
N ALA A 252 -30.20 -23.98 14.04
CA ALA A 252 -28.78 -23.95 13.70
C ALA A 252 -28.18 -25.36 13.83
N TYR A 253 -27.45 -25.78 12.81
CA TYR A 253 -26.77 -27.08 12.76
C TYR A 253 -25.47 -26.97 11.95
N THR A 254 -24.62 -28.00 12.03
CA THR A 254 -23.38 -28.07 11.24
C THR A 254 -23.42 -29.23 10.26
N THR A 255 -22.99 -28.96 9.02
CA THR A 255 -22.88 -29.98 7.96
C THR A 255 -21.75 -30.98 8.22
N ALA A 256 -20.86 -30.69 9.17
CA ALA A 256 -19.84 -31.64 9.62
C ALA A 256 -20.48 -32.82 10.39
N GLN A 257 -21.56 -32.54 11.14
CA GLN A 257 -22.31 -33.54 11.90
C GLN A 257 -23.39 -34.23 11.05
N PHE A 258 -23.95 -33.53 10.06
CA PHE A 258 -25.03 -34.02 9.20
C PHE A 258 -24.64 -33.89 7.71
N ASN A 259 -24.35 -35.01 7.04
CA ASN A 259 -23.83 -35.01 5.66
C ASN A 259 -24.94 -34.86 4.61
N ILE A 260 -24.68 -34.05 3.56
CA ILE A 260 -25.63 -33.65 2.49
C ILE A 260 -25.60 -34.51 1.24
N HIS A 261 -24.81 -35.59 1.21
CA HIS A 261 -24.79 -36.43 0.01
C HIS A 261 -26.10 -37.21 -0.12
N GLU A 262 -26.77 -37.04 -1.26
CA GLU A 262 -28.06 -37.63 -1.61
C GLU A 262 -28.10 -39.12 -1.27
N GLY A 263 -29.07 -39.53 -0.45
CA GLY A 263 -29.31 -40.93 -0.06
C GLY A 263 -28.96 -41.31 1.38
N THR A 264 -28.66 -40.35 2.27
CA THR A 264 -28.39 -40.64 3.70
C THR A 264 -29.55 -40.20 4.61
N ASN A 265 -29.95 -41.06 5.56
CA ASN A 265 -31.02 -40.83 6.56
C ASN A 265 -30.72 -39.67 7.56
N ASP A 266 -29.57 -39.00 7.42
CA ASP A 266 -29.11 -37.95 8.33
C ASP A 266 -30.05 -36.73 8.34
N TYR A 267 -30.65 -36.38 7.19
CA TYR A 267 -31.52 -35.20 7.08
C TYR A 267 -32.92 -35.43 7.64
N GLU A 268 -33.48 -36.62 7.41
CA GLU A 268 -34.74 -37.02 8.03
C GLU A 268 -34.60 -37.02 9.55
N MET A 269 -33.45 -37.49 10.05
CA MET A 269 -33.10 -37.40 11.46
C MET A 269 -32.94 -35.96 11.94
N LEU A 270 -32.20 -35.11 11.22
CA LEU A 270 -32.04 -33.70 11.60
C LEU A 270 -33.39 -32.99 11.70
N MET A 271 -34.28 -33.24 10.75
CA MET A 271 -35.65 -32.73 10.77
C MET A 271 -36.43 -33.27 11.96
N ALA A 272 -36.34 -34.57 12.26
CA ALA A 272 -36.98 -35.16 13.44
C ALA A 272 -36.48 -34.51 14.74
N LEU A 273 -35.15 -34.32 14.88
CA LEU A 273 -34.54 -33.64 16.03
C LEU A 273 -34.96 -32.16 16.12
N ALA A 274 -35.12 -31.48 14.99
CA ALA A 274 -35.61 -30.11 14.95
C ALA A 274 -37.08 -30.01 15.41
N LEU A 275 -37.93 -30.96 15.02
CA LEU A 275 -39.32 -31.02 15.45
C LEU A 275 -39.44 -31.34 16.94
N THR A 276 -38.67 -32.31 17.46
CA THR A 276 -38.68 -32.65 18.89
C THR A 276 -38.19 -31.47 19.72
N ALA A 277 -37.06 -30.86 19.35
CA ALA A 277 -36.53 -29.69 20.02
C ALA A 277 -37.52 -28.51 19.99
N THR A 278 -38.16 -28.25 18.85
CA THR A 278 -39.16 -27.18 18.76
C THR A 278 -40.39 -27.49 19.63
N GLY A 279 -40.83 -28.75 19.67
CA GLY A 279 -41.92 -29.19 20.55
C GLY A 279 -41.60 -28.99 22.04
N GLU A 280 -40.40 -29.36 22.48
CA GLU A 280 -39.95 -29.09 23.86
C GLU A 280 -39.87 -27.60 24.17
N TYR A 281 -39.38 -26.80 23.23
CA TYR A 281 -39.34 -25.36 23.39
C TYR A 281 -40.75 -24.76 23.52
N ILE A 282 -41.71 -25.19 22.71
CA ILE A 282 -43.11 -24.74 22.82
C ILE A 282 -43.69 -25.06 24.20
N LYS A 283 -43.42 -26.26 24.75
CA LYS A 283 -43.83 -26.65 26.10
C LYS A 283 -43.24 -25.75 27.20
N SER A 284 -42.06 -25.15 26.95
CA SER A 284 -41.41 -24.25 27.91
C SER A 284 -41.98 -22.83 27.95
N ILE A 285 -42.79 -22.42 26.96
CA ILE A 285 -43.31 -21.05 26.83
C ILE A 285 -44.64 -20.89 27.58
N GLN A 286 -44.73 -19.86 28.43
CA GLN A 286 -45.97 -19.46 29.09
C GLN A 286 -46.68 -18.35 28.28
N GLY A 287 -47.29 -18.69 27.13
CA GLY A 287 -48.08 -17.73 26.35
C GLY A 287 -48.32 -18.13 24.88
N ALA A 288 -49.59 -18.11 24.45
CA ALA A 288 -50.01 -18.60 23.13
C ALA A 288 -49.65 -17.69 21.93
N HIS A 289 -49.43 -16.39 22.15
CA HIS A 289 -49.21 -15.42 21.05
C HIS A 289 -47.77 -15.43 20.47
N HIS A 290 -46.78 -15.93 21.22
CA HIS A 290 -45.39 -16.04 20.78
C HIS A 290 -44.96 -17.48 20.48
N ALA A 291 -45.91 -18.42 20.52
CA ALA A 291 -45.63 -19.81 20.20
C ALA A 291 -45.26 -19.94 18.71
N PRO A 292 -44.09 -20.50 18.38
CA PRO A 292 -43.69 -20.65 16.99
C PRO A 292 -44.61 -21.63 16.26
N ARG A 293 -45.06 -21.24 15.07
CA ARG A 293 -45.90 -22.06 14.18
C ARG A 293 -45.13 -22.64 13.01
N ALA A 294 -43.87 -22.25 12.87
CA ALA A 294 -43.01 -22.74 11.81
C ALA A 294 -41.55 -22.87 12.28
N ILE A 295 -40.77 -23.63 11.52
CA ILE A 295 -39.33 -23.76 11.65
C ILE A 295 -38.69 -23.22 10.37
N TRP A 296 -37.57 -22.54 10.52
CA TRP A 296 -36.65 -22.25 9.43
C TRP A 296 -35.40 -23.11 9.56
N MET A 297 -35.09 -23.86 8.50
CA MET A 297 -33.85 -24.63 8.37
C MET A 297 -33.24 -24.36 7.01
N ALA A 298 -31.94 -24.05 6.96
CA ALA A 298 -31.26 -23.68 5.73
C ALA A 298 -31.54 -24.66 4.58
N HIS A 299 -31.25 -25.95 4.76
CA HIS A 299 -31.45 -26.96 3.71
C HIS A 299 -32.88 -27.03 3.14
N SER A 300 -33.92 -26.96 3.99
CA SER A 300 -35.31 -27.14 3.54
C SER A 300 -35.98 -25.84 3.09
N CYS A 301 -35.57 -24.70 3.68
CA CYS A 301 -36.22 -23.41 3.48
C CYS A 301 -35.57 -22.53 2.40
N THR A 302 -34.40 -22.90 1.87
CA THR A 302 -33.72 -22.19 0.76
C THR A 302 -33.69 -23.06 -0.52
N PRO A 303 -34.79 -23.11 -1.30
CA PRO A 303 -34.81 -23.89 -2.53
C PRO A 303 -33.92 -23.25 -3.60
N ILE A 304 -32.99 -24.04 -4.13
CA ILE A 304 -32.04 -23.62 -5.18
C ILE A 304 -32.68 -23.74 -6.58
N ASP A 305 -33.74 -24.53 -6.71
CA ASP A 305 -34.37 -24.97 -7.96
C ASP A 305 -35.77 -24.39 -8.18
N LYS A 306 -36.35 -23.71 -7.17
CA LYS A 306 -37.71 -23.16 -7.22
C LYS A 306 -37.72 -21.70 -6.82
N TYR A 307 -38.65 -20.95 -7.40
CA TYR A 307 -38.95 -19.58 -7.00
C TYR A 307 -40.45 -19.29 -7.08
N LEU A 308 -40.87 -18.24 -6.40
CA LEU A 308 -42.22 -17.72 -6.47
C LEU A 308 -42.22 -16.60 -7.51
N ALA A 309 -43.04 -16.72 -8.55
CA ALA A 309 -43.24 -15.66 -9.53
C ALA A 309 -44.12 -14.53 -8.93
N ASP A 310 -44.13 -13.36 -9.58
CA ASP A 310 -44.87 -12.18 -9.10
C ASP A 310 -46.39 -12.41 -9.00
N ASP A 311 -46.91 -13.40 -9.73
CA ASP A 311 -48.30 -13.86 -9.71
C ASP A 311 -48.61 -14.83 -8.55
N GLY A 312 -47.62 -15.15 -7.71
CA GLY A 312 -47.73 -16.08 -6.59
C GLY A 312 -47.63 -17.56 -6.99
N THR A 313 -47.27 -17.88 -8.23
CA THR A 313 -47.13 -19.27 -8.69
C THR A 313 -45.73 -19.84 -8.37
N GLU A 314 -45.69 -21.11 -7.96
CA GLU A 314 -44.43 -21.82 -7.76
C GLU A 314 -43.85 -22.27 -9.11
N CYS A 315 -42.70 -21.73 -9.47
CA CYS A 315 -42.01 -22.00 -10.73
C CYS A 315 -40.69 -22.73 -10.49
N TRP A 316 -40.36 -23.66 -11.39
CA TRP A 316 -39.06 -24.33 -11.41
C TRP A 316 -38.07 -23.54 -12.26
N ILE A 317 -36.80 -23.57 -11.85
CA ILE A 317 -35.71 -22.91 -12.55
C ILE A 317 -35.12 -23.90 -13.57
N ASP A 318 -35.16 -23.54 -14.85
CA ASP A 318 -34.47 -24.32 -15.87
C ASP A 318 -32.97 -23.99 -15.91
N ALA A 319 -32.19 -24.76 -15.16
CA ALA A 319 -30.73 -24.63 -15.08
C ALA A 319 -30.00 -24.88 -16.42
N ASN A 320 -30.69 -25.39 -17.44
CA ASN A 320 -30.10 -25.56 -18.78
C ASN A 320 -30.01 -24.25 -19.55
N THR A 321 -30.84 -23.27 -19.21
CA THR A 321 -30.80 -21.94 -19.85
C THR A 321 -29.83 -21.00 -19.14
N PRO A 322 -29.12 -20.12 -19.88
CA PRO A 322 -28.21 -19.15 -19.28
C PRO A 322 -28.92 -18.20 -18.31
N GLN A 323 -30.16 -17.81 -18.61
CA GLN A 323 -30.98 -16.98 -17.72
C GLN A 323 -31.37 -17.71 -16.43
N GLY A 324 -31.73 -18.99 -16.53
CA GLY A 324 -32.03 -19.82 -15.36
C GLY A 324 -30.82 -19.98 -14.43
N ARG A 325 -29.60 -20.14 -14.98
CA ARG A 325 -28.37 -20.18 -14.17
C ARG A 325 -28.09 -18.88 -13.43
N ILE A 326 -28.24 -17.73 -14.10
CA ILE A 326 -28.05 -16.42 -13.48
C ILE A 326 -29.08 -16.19 -12.37
N LEU A 327 -30.34 -16.57 -12.59
CA LEU A 327 -31.40 -16.48 -11.59
C LEU A 327 -31.12 -17.39 -10.39
N GLN A 328 -30.70 -18.63 -10.64
CA GLN A 328 -30.34 -19.60 -9.61
C GLN A 328 -29.19 -19.09 -8.73
N GLU A 329 -28.12 -18.60 -9.35
CA GLU A 329 -26.97 -18.03 -8.63
C GLU A 329 -27.40 -16.81 -7.80
N LYS A 330 -28.22 -15.92 -8.38
CA LYS A 330 -28.74 -14.76 -7.67
C LYS A 330 -29.56 -15.16 -6.43
N LEU A 331 -30.49 -16.11 -6.57
CA LEU A 331 -31.33 -16.57 -5.46
C LEU A 331 -30.53 -17.27 -4.37
N MET A 332 -29.56 -18.11 -4.74
CA MET A 332 -28.67 -18.77 -3.79
C MET A 332 -27.85 -17.75 -2.98
N ASN A 333 -27.35 -16.72 -3.67
CA ASN A 333 -26.62 -15.64 -3.06
C ASN A 333 -27.51 -14.81 -2.12
N ASP A 334 -28.69 -14.41 -2.59
CA ASP A 334 -29.65 -13.68 -1.77
C ASP A 334 -30.00 -14.48 -0.51
N ASP A 335 -30.27 -15.79 -0.61
CA ASP A 335 -30.60 -16.66 0.54
C ASP A 335 -29.42 -16.81 1.53
N THR A 336 -28.20 -16.95 1.03
CA THR A 336 -27.01 -17.14 1.88
C THR A 336 -26.67 -15.86 2.65
N TYR A 337 -26.62 -14.72 1.96
CA TYR A 337 -26.17 -13.46 2.54
C TYR A 337 -27.28 -12.68 3.25
N SER A 338 -28.55 -13.05 3.06
CA SER A 338 -29.69 -12.51 3.82
C SER A 338 -30.09 -13.33 5.04
N ILE A 339 -29.37 -14.43 5.35
CA ILE A 339 -29.67 -15.30 6.51
C ILE A 339 -29.77 -14.53 7.83
N SER A 340 -29.01 -13.44 7.96
CA SER A 340 -29.04 -12.55 9.13
C SER A 340 -30.36 -11.80 9.32
N ASP A 341 -31.08 -11.51 8.23
CA ASP A 341 -32.42 -10.91 8.31
C ASP A 341 -33.46 -11.97 8.74
N VAL A 342 -33.32 -13.20 8.26
CA VAL A 342 -34.11 -14.34 8.72
C VAL A 342 -33.86 -14.62 10.21
N LEU A 343 -32.62 -14.50 10.69
CA LEU A 343 -32.29 -14.65 12.10
C LEU A 343 -32.95 -13.58 12.98
N ARG A 344 -32.90 -12.31 12.56
CA ARG A 344 -33.55 -11.20 13.29
C ARG A 344 -35.06 -11.35 13.38
N GLY A 345 -35.69 -11.98 12.37
CA GLY A 345 -37.12 -12.28 12.36
C GLY A 345 -37.53 -13.41 13.30
N ALA A 346 -36.64 -14.39 13.53
CA ALA A 346 -36.92 -15.57 14.33
C ALA A 346 -37.20 -15.23 15.80
N GLU A 347 -38.12 -15.95 16.44
CA GLU A 347 -38.42 -15.76 17.86
C GLU A 347 -37.34 -16.35 18.77
N ARG A 348 -36.68 -17.42 18.31
CA ARG A 348 -35.62 -18.12 19.05
C ARG A 348 -34.67 -18.83 18.09
N VAL A 349 -33.43 -19.00 18.52
CA VAL A 349 -32.44 -19.89 17.89
C VAL A 349 -32.32 -21.16 18.72
N ILE A 350 -32.47 -22.32 18.06
CA ILE A 350 -32.22 -23.64 18.65
C ILE A 350 -31.00 -24.24 17.95
N ILE A 351 -29.98 -24.60 18.72
CA ILE A 351 -28.78 -25.28 18.21
C ILE A 351 -28.95 -26.78 18.40
N ILE A 352 -28.88 -27.54 17.31
CA ILE A 352 -28.84 -29.01 17.36
C ILE A 352 -27.38 -29.43 17.39
N ALA A 353 -26.93 -29.96 18.53
CA ALA A 353 -25.56 -30.37 18.75
C ALA A 353 -25.45 -31.90 18.77
N GLY A 354 -24.73 -32.44 17.78
CA GLY A 354 -24.38 -33.85 17.67
C GLY A 354 -25.38 -34.66 16.86
N ASN A 355 -24.85 -35.65 16.15
CA ASN A 355 -25.62 -36.64 15.41
C ASN A 355 -25.61 -37.97 16.19
N PRO A 356 -26.76 -38.53 16.56
CA PRO A 356 -26.81 -39.78 17.32
C PRO A 356 -26.39 -41.00 16.47
N LEU A 357 -26.45 -40.91 15.13
CA LEU A 357 -25.93 -41.95 14.23
C LEU A 357 -24.41 -41.89 14.09
N ARG A 358 -23.81 -40.71 14.31
CA ARG A 358 -22.38 -40.46 14.17
C ARG A 358 -21.88 -39.61 15.33
N PRO A 359 -21.49 -40.25 16.45
CA PRO A 359 -20.90 -39.53 17.57
C PRO A 359 -19.56 -38.92 17.13
N SER A 360 -19.45 -37.59 17.26
CA SER A 360 -18.22 -36.85 16.99
C SER A 360 -17.19 -37.09 18.11
N SER A 361 -15.90 -37.08 17.77
CA SER A 361 -14.81 -37.22 18.76
C SER A 361 -14.52 -35.93 19.52
N LYS A 362 -14.94 -34.79 18.99
CA LYS A 362 -14.87 -33.47 19.63
C LYS A 362 -16.21 -33.12 20.29
N ASP A 363 -16.19 -32.16 21.22
CA ASP A 363 -17.41 -31.56 21.76
C ASP A 363 -18.29 -31.06 20.59
N PRO A 364 -19.53 -31.53 20.43
CA PRO A 364 -20.35 -31.23 19.26
C PRO A 364 -20.68 -29.74 19.14
N LEU A 365 -20.72 -29.03 20.28
CA LEU A 365 -20.95 -27.59 20.29
C LEU A 365 -19.73 -26.79 19.80
N LYS A 366 -18.51 -27.25 20.09
CA LYS A 366 -17.28 -26.63 19.56
C LYS A 366 -17.16 -26.82 18.06
N GLU A 367 -17.44 -28.03 17.58
CA GLU A 367 -17.46 -28.33 16.15
C GLU A 367 -18.49 -27.49 15.38
N TRP A 368 -19.65 -27.21 16.00
CA TRP A 368 -20.61 -26.26 15.45
C TRP A 368 -20.02 -24.83 15.41
N GLY A 369 -19.38 -24.40 16.50
CA GLY A 369 -18.80 -23.06 16.68
C GLY A 369 -17.60 -22.73 15.78
N GLU A 370 -16.95 -23.72 15.16
CA GLU A 370 -15.86 -23.50 14.20
C GLU A 370 -16.32 -22.72 12.94
N ARG A 371 -17.62 -22.69 12.61
CA ARG A 371 -18.14 -22.04 11.38
C ARG A 371 -18.30 -20.53 11.52
N VAL A 372 -17.95 -19.78 10.47
CA VAL A 372 -18.11 -18.31 10.41
C VAL A 372 -19.53 -17.83 10.73
N TRP A 373 -20.56 -18.49 10.19
CA TRP A 373 -21.96 -18.07 10.35
C TRP A 373 -22.51 -18.22 11.77
N THR A 374 -21.85 -18.99 12.64
CA THR A 374 -22.28 -19.11 14.06
C THR A 374 -22.22 -17.80 14.82
N LEU A 375 -21.30 -16.91 14.44
CA LEU A 375 -21.16 -15.62 15.11
C LEU A 375 -22.40 -14.73 14.84
N PRO A 376 -22.79 -14.43 13.58
CA PRO A 376 -24.07 -13.77 13.30
C PRO A 376 -25.30 -14.50 13.85
N GLU A 377 -25.35 -15.84 13.79
CA GLU A 377 -26.46 -16.66 14.32
C GLU A 377 -26.76 -16.32 15.79
N ILE A 378 -25.72 -16.16 16.62
CA ILE A 378 -25.88 -15.91 18.07
C ILE A 378 -25.99 -14.43 18.40
N LEU A 379 -25.20 -13.58 17.74
CA LEU A 379 -25.22 -12.14 17.99
C LEU A 379 -26.60 -11.55 17.65
N LEU A 380 -27.26 -12.05 16.61
CA LEU A 380 -28.53 -11.52 16.12
C LEU A 380 -29.76 -12.26 16.68
N ALA A 381 -29.58 -13.36 17.41
CA ALA A 381 -30.67 -14.08 18.06
C ALA A 381 -31.45 -13.17 19.02
N LYS A 382 -32.77 -13.33 19.14
CA LYS A 382 -33.55 -12.59 20.15
C LYS A 382 -33.34 -13.17 21.56
N GLY A 383 -33.31 -12.29 22.57
CA GLY A 383 -33.17 -12.64 23.99
C GLY A 383 -31.72 -12.85 24.46
N ASP A 384 -31.55 -13.10 25.77
CA ASP A 384 -30.22 -13.22 26.42
C ASP A 384 -29.68 -14.66 26.49
N SER A 385 -30.49 -15.63 26.08
CA SER A 385 -30.15 -17.05 26.09
C SER A 385 -30.44 -17.69 24.74
N VAL A 386 -29.79 -18.82 24.47
CA VAL A 386 -29.96 -19.65 23.29
C VAL A 386 -30.27 -21.07 23.76
N SER A 387 -31.15 -21.76 23.04
CA SER A 387 -31.55 -23.13 23.41
C SER A 387 -30.63 -24.12 22.68
N VAL A 388 -29.98 -25.01 23.42
CA VAL A 388 -29.11 -26.05 22.87
C VAL A 388 -29.75 -27.41 23.13
N TYR A 389 -29.87 -28.20 22.07
CA TYR A 389 -30.38 -29.57 22.11
C TYR A 389 -29.20 -30.52 21.91
N TYR A 390 -28.86 -31.27 22.96
CA TYR A 390 -27.81 -32.29 22.89
C TYR A 390 -28.42 -33.64 22.52
N SER A 391 -28.06 -34.16 21.36
CA SER A 391 -28.62 -35.44 20.89
C SER A 391 -28.07 -36.67 21.64
N LEU A 392 -26.92 -36.53 22.32
CA LEU A 392 -26.14 -37.63 22.92
C LEU A 392 -26.22 -37.72 24.45
N HIS A 393 -26.62 -36.66 25.15
CA HIS A 393 -26.62 -36.57 26.61
C HIS A 393 -28.06 -36.36 27.11
N ASP A 394 -28.62 -37.33 27.85
CA ASP A 394 -29.89 -37.25 28.61
C ASP A 394 -31.20 -37.09 27.82
N GLY A 395 -31.51 -38.05 26.93
CA GLY A 395 -32.90 -38.26 26.48
C GLY A 395 -33.53 -37.09 25.72
N GLY A 396 -32.72 -36.17 25.18
CA GLY A 396 -33.18 -35.08 24.33
C GLY A 396 -33.61 -33.81 25.07
N LYS A 397 -33.10 -33.51 26.26
CA LYS A 397 -33.52 -32.30 26.98
C LYS A 397 -32.93 -31.02 26.38
N ILE A 398 -33.76 -30.00 26.14
CA ILE A 398 -33.30 -28.64 25.84
C ILE A 398 -32.65 -27.97 27.06
N GLU A 399 -31.40 -27.52 26.88
CA GLU A 399 -30.70 -26.66 27.82
C GLU A 399 -30.72 -25.19 27.34
N SER A 400 -31.10 -24.27 28.22
CA SER A 400 -31.05 -22.83 27.93
C SER A 400 -29.71 -22.26 28.39
N VAL A 401 -28.80 -22.00 27.45
CA VAL A 401 -27.46 -21.45 27.71
C VAL A 401 -27.48 -19.93 27.58
N SER A 402 -26.89 -19.21 28.53
CA SER A 402 -26.74 -17.76 28.43
C SER A 402 -25.74 -17.38 27.33
N LYS A 403 -26.06 -16.35 26.55
CA LYS A 403 -25.20 -15.86 25.47
C LYS A 403 -23.80 -15.50 25.96
N SER A 404 -23.65 -14.93 27.15
CA SER A 404 -22.34 -14.54 27.69
C SER A 404 -21.42 -15.72 28.03
N MET A 405 -22.00 -16.91 28.25
CA MET A 405 -21.24 -18.14 28.57
C MET A 405 -20.92 -18.95 27.30
N LEU A 406 -21.69 -18.77 26.23
CA LEU A 406 -21.54 -19.49 24.98
C LEU A 406 -20.13 -19.38 24.37
N PRO A 407 -19.43 -18.22 24.36
CA PRO A 407 -18.07 -18.11 23.85
C PRO A 407 -17.10 -19.12 24.44
N THR A 408 -17.17 -19.33 25.76
CA THR A 408 -16.27 -20.26 26.45
C THR A 408 -16.57 -21.72 26.09
N LEU A 409 -17.81 -22.02 25.69
CA LEU A 409 -18.26 -23.38 25.36
C LEU A 409 -18.06 -23.72 23.88
N ALA A 410 -18.33 -22.77 22.98
CA ALA A 410 -18.41 -23.01 21.54
C ALA A 410 -17.23 -22.47 20.73
N TRP A 411 -16.51 -21.44 21.21
CA TRP A 411 -15.56 -20.68 20.40
C TRP A 411 -14.15 -20.64 21.01
N GLU A 412 -13.12 -20.65 20.15
CA GLU A 412 -11.72 -20.52 20.59
C GLU A 412 -11.37 -19.08 20.98
N ASP A 413 -11.94 -18.10 20.26
CA ASP A 413 -11.74 -16.66 20.44
C ASP A 413 -12.64 -16.06 21.54
N SER A 414 -12.70 -16.74 22.70
CA SER A 414 -13.67 -16.44 23.76
C SER A 414 -13.61 -15.00 24.30
N ALA A 415 -12.43 -14.38 24.35
CA ALA A 415 -12.26 -13.02 24.87
C ALA A 415 -12.86 -11.94 23.92
N GLN A 416 -12.57 -12.04 22.63
CA GLN A 416 -13.02 -11.08 21.61
C GLN A 416 -14.51 -11.24 21.31
N SER A 417 -14.95 -12.49 21.15
CA SER A 417 -16.36 -12.81 20.90
C SER A 417 -17.29 -12.43 22.06
N ARG A 418 -16.81 -12.51 23.32
CA ARG A 418 -17.55 -12.00 24.47
C ARG A 418 -17.75 -10.49 24.42
N GLN A 419 -16.74 -9.72 24.03
CA GLN A 419 -16.88 -8.26 23.86
C GLN A 419 -17.94 -7.93 22.79
N LEU A 420 -18.00 -8.71 21.70
CA LEU A 420 -19.05 -8.55 20.70
C LEU A 420 -20.44 -8.88 21.24
N ILE A 421 -20.61 -9.97 21.99
CA ILE A 421 -21.90 -10.30 22.62
C ILE A 421 -22.33 -9.22 23.60
N ASP A 422 -21.40 -8.73 24.42
CA ASP A 422 -21.66 -7.64 25.35
C ASP A 422 -22.10 -6.39 24.56
N HIS A 423 -21.56 -6.12 23.37
CA HIS A 423 -22.01 -5.04 22.49
C HIS A 423 -23.45 -5.17 21.99
N PHE A 424 -23.87 -6.36 21.59
CA PHE A 424 -25.23 -6.56 21.11
C PHE A 424 -26.26 -6.70 22.25
N THR A 425 -25.81 -6.88 23.50
CA THR A 425 -26.68 -6.98 24.67
C THR A 425 -26.77 -5.67 25.46
N ASN A 426 -25.64 -5.11 25.92
CA ASN A 426 -25.63 -4.02 26.91
C ASN A 426 -24.53 -2.94 26.75
N LEU A 427 -23.36 -3.24 26.16
CA LEU A 427 -22.17 -2.37 26.18
C LEU A 427 -21.72 -1.91 24.78
N HIS A 428 -22.05 -0.68 24.40
CA HIS A 428 -21.68 -0.17 23.09
C HIS A 428 -20.17 0.15 22.95
N LEU A 429 -19.41 -0.80 22.39
CA LEU A 429 -18.14 -0.58 21.69
C LEU A 429 -18.23 0.57 20.67
N SER A 430 -17.10 1.27 20.44
CA SER A 430 -17.01 2.21 19.32
C SER A 430 -17.16 1.46 18.00
N ARG A 431 -17.64 2.14 16.94
CA ARG A 431 -17.83 1.49 15.63
C ARG A 431 -16.53 0.94 15.04
N LEU A 432 -15.40 1.62 15.29
CA LEU A 432 -14.07 1.17 14.88
C LEU A 432 -13.67 -0.11 15.62
N GLU A 433 -13.87 -0.16 16.94
CA GLU A 433 -13.60 -1.37 17.74
C GLU A 433 -14.52 -2.51 17.33
N LEU A 434 -15.82 -2.24 17.17
CA LEU A 434 -16.80 -3.22 16.70
C LEU A 434 -16.34 -3.84 15.38
N MET A 435 -15.97 -3.01 14.40
CA MET A 435 -15.52 -3.49 13.10
C MET A 435 -14.24 -4.33 13.22
N LYS A 436 -13.23 -3.82 13.93
CA LYS A 436 -11.95 -4.50 14.12
C LYS A 436 -12.14 -5.88 14.78
N ILE A 437 -12.83 -5.93 15.92
CA ILE A 437 -13.06 -7.16 16.68
C ILE A 437 -13.91 -8.13 15.85
N THR A 438 -14.93 -7.62 15.13
CA THR A 438 -15.77 -8.47 14.28
C THR A 438 -14.97 -9.12 13.16
N VAL A 439 -14.11 -8.36 12.45
CA VAL A 439 -13.26 -8.94 11.41
C VAL A 439 -12.31 -9.98 12.01
N GLU A 440 -11.66 -9.67 13.14
CA GLU A 440 -10.75 -10.61 13.81
C GLU A 440 -11.46 -11.93 14.17
N CYS A 441 -12.67 -11.85 14.74
CA CYS A 441 -13.53 -12.99 15.04
C CYS A 441 -13.96 -13.75 13.78
N LEU A 442 -14.34 -13.08 12.70
CA LEU A 442 -14.76 -13.77 11.47
C LEU A 442 -13.58 -14.51 10.81
N MET A 443 -12.37 -13.97 10.92
CA MET A 443 -11.18 -14.54 10.26
C MET A 443 -10.57 -15.72 11.02
N SER A 444 -10.82 -15.85 12.33
CA SER A 444 -10.40 -17.03 13.12
C SER A 444 -11.24 -18.28 12.82
N ARG A 445 -12.40 -18.12 12.19
CA ARG A 445 -13.37 -19.19 11.94
C ARG A 445 -13.22 -19.83 10.56
N ASN A 446 -13.65 -21.08 10.44
CA ASN A 446 -13.65 -21.85 9.21
C ASN A 446 -14.84 -21.49 8.30
N LEU A 447 -14.55 -21.31 7.02
CA LEU A 447 -15.56 -21.13 5.97
C LEU A 447 -15.16 -21.93 4.74
N LYS A 448 -16.11 -22.73 4.24
CA LYS A 448 -16.02 -23.32 2.91
C LYS A 448 -16.39 -22.23 1.89
N SER A 449 -15.40 -21.47 1.44
CA SER A 449 -15.58 -20.34 0.54
C SER A 449 -16.02 -20.82 -0.86
N LEU A 450 -17.13 -20.27 -1.36
CA LEU A 450 -17.54 -20.35 -2.76
C LEU A 450 -16.86 -19.24 -3.57
N TYR A 451 -16.83 -18.02 -3.02
CA TYR A 451 -16.12 -16.87 -3.59
C TYR A 451 -15.03 -16.37 -2.64
N ALA A 452 -14.06 -15.63 -3.19
CA ALA A 452 -12.93 -15.11 -2.43
C ALA A 452 -13.35 -14.09 -1.34
N GLY A 453 -14.49 -13.43 -1.50
CA GLY A 453 -15.02 -12.41 -0.59
C GLY A 453 -15.96 -12.92 0.51
N ASP A 454 -16.31 -14.21 0.56
CA ASP A 454 -17.42 -14.72 1.38
C ASP A 454 -17.25 -14.46 2.88
N ARG A 455 -16.01 -14.60 3.37
CA ARG A 455 -15.69 -14.32 4.79
C ARG A 455 -16.05 -12.89 5.15
N THR A 456 -15.73 -11.97 4.26
CA THR A 456 -16.04 -10.55 4.43
C THR A 456 -17.53 -10.29 4.27
N TYR A 457 -18.22 -10.96 3.35
CA TYR A 457 -19.66 -10.79 3.20
C TYR A 457 -20.47 -11.31 4.41
N ALA A 458 -19.92 -12.20 5.23
CA ALA A 458 -20.55 -12.56 6.51
C ALA A 458 -20.72 -11.36 7.46
N LEU A 459 -19.83 -10.36 7.37
CA LEU A 459 -19.94 -9.10 8.11
C LEU A 459 -21.22 -8.33 7.75
N MET A 460 -21.71 -8.48 6.52
CA MET A 460 -22.88 -7.75 6.03
C MET A 460 -24.10 -7.92 6.94
N GLY A 461 -24.29 -9.10 7.53
CA GLY A 461 -25.39 -9.37 8.47
C GLY A 461 -25.38 -8.53 9.75
N LEU A 462 -24.21 -8.09 10.17
CA LEU A 462 -23.99 -7.27 11.36
C LEU A 462 -24.10 -5.76 11.06
N LEU A 463 -24.06 -5.39 9.77
CA LEU A 463 -24.10 -4.00 9.32
C LEU A 463 -25.51 -3.52 8.99
N ARG A 464 -25.71 -2.19 9.08
CA ARG A 464 -26.99 -1.54 8.81
C ARG A 464 -27.31 -1.52 7.31
N ILE A 465 -26.41 -0.91 6.53
CA ILE A 465 -26.46 -0.94 5.04
C ILE A 465 -25.90 -2.26 4.51
N ARG A 466 -26.60 -2.89 3.57
CA ARG A 466 -26.19 -4.17 2.98
C ARG A 466 -26.19 -4.05 1.46
N PRO A 467 -25.07 -3.67 0.84
CA PRO A 467 -24.97 -3.63 -0.61
C PRO A 467 -25.05 -5.05 -1.19
N PRO A 468 -25.58 -5.21 -2.42
CA PRO A 468 -25.58 -6.49 -3.10
C PRO A 468 -24.15 -6.99 -3.29
N ILE A 469 -24.00 -8.31 -3.19
CA ILE A 469 -22.71 -8.94 -3.41
C ILE A 469 -22.31 -8.82 -4.89
N ASP A 470 -21.02 -8.87 -5.14
CA ASP A 470 -20.50 -9.20 -6.47
C ASP A 470 -19.41 -10.25 -6.32
N THR A 471 -19.58 -11.30 -7.11
CA THR A 471 -18.89 -12.60 -7.02
C THR A 471 -17.45 -12.52 -7.49
N THR A 472 -17.08 -11.44 -8.18
CA THR A 472 -15.74 -11.21 -8.72
C THR A 472 -14.88 -10.35 -7.79
N ASP A 473 -15.35 -10.07 -6.57
CA ASP A 473 -14.60 -9.34 -5.55
C ASP A 473 -13.62 -10.24 -4.78
N THR A 474 -12.46 -9.68 -4.49
CA THR A 474 -11.53 -10.20 -3.48
C THR A 474 -12.05 -9.93 -2.06
N SER A 475 -11.43 -10.52 -1.03
CA SER A 475 -11.79 -10.25 0.37
C SER A 475 -11.68 -8.77 0.73
N PHE A 476 -10.63 -8.08 0.22
CA PHE A 476 -10.43 -6.65 0.42
C PHE A 476 -11.46 -5.79 -0.33
N GLN A 477 -11.76 -6.12 -1.59
CA GLN A 477 -12.75 -5.37 -2.37
C GLN A 477 -14.15 -5.51 -1.78
N ALA A 478 -14.52 -6.71 -1.33
CA ALA A 478 -15.75 -6.94 -0.60
C ALA A 478 -15.79 -6.13 0.70
N PHE A 479 -14.67 -6.02 1.42
CA PHE A 479 -14.58 -5.23 2.66
C PHE A 479 -14.77 -3.75 2.39
N ALA A 480 -14.10 -3.25 1.35
CA ALA A 480 -14.21 -1.86 0.94
C ALA A 480 -15.64 -1.54 0.46
N ARG A 481 -16.31 -2.48 -0.21
CA ARG A 481 -17.73 -2.37 -0.58
C ARG A 481 -18.65 -2.26 0.62
N LEU A 482 -18.43 -3.06 1.65
CA LEU A 482 -19.24 -3.02 2.86
C LEU A 482 -18.95 -1.80 3.73
N SER A 483 -17.69 -1.34 3.78
CA SER A 483 -17.27 -0.25 4.65
C SER A 483 -17.62 1.13 4.10
N LEU A 484 -17.37 1.42 2.82
CA LEU A 484 -17.54 2.77 2.25
C LEU A 484 -18.94 3.39 2.46
N PRO A 485 -20.06 2.67 2.28
CA PRO A 485 -21.40 3.24 2.52
C PRO A 485 -21.70 3.49 4.01
N GLN A 486 -21.08 2.72 4.91
CA GLN A 486 -21.29 2.82 6.36
C GLN A 486 -20.45 3.93 7.00
N ASP A 487 -19.46 4.41 6.27
CA ASP A 487 -18.29 5.01 6.86
C ASP A 487 -18.55 6.43 7.37
N ASN A 488 -18.63 6.56 8.69
CA ASN A 488 -18.60 7.84 9.40
C ASN A 488 -17.24 8.09 10.06
N ASP A 489 -16.39 7.06 10.22
CA ASP A 489 -15.17 7.11 11.04
C ASP A 489 -13.87 7.01 10.22
N ARG A 490 -13.97 6.93 8.89
CA ARG A 490 -12.87 6.86 7.92
C ARG A 490 -11.95 5.66 8.17
N LEU A 491 -12.57 4.49 8.32
CA LEU A 491 -11.86 3.26 8.68
C LEU A 491 -10.83 2.86 7.61
N MET A 492 -11.18 3.00 6.33
CA MET A 492 -10.30 2.63 5.23
C MET A 492 -9.08 3.56 5.16
N GLU A 493 -9.30 4.85 5.37
CA GLU A 493 -8.25 5.87 5.43
C GLU A 493 -7.27 5.62 6.59
N ARG A 494 -7.74 5.07 7.71
CA ARG A 494 -6.88 4.66 8.84
C ARG A 494 -6.10 3.39 8.49
N LEU A 495 -6.75 2.40 7.85
CA LEU A 495 -6.14 1.12 7.48
C LEU A 495 -4.93 1.29 6.55
N ILE A 496 -5.02 2.19 5.55
CA ILE A 496 -3.90 2.46 4.63
C ILE A 496 -2.67 3.08 5.33
N CYS A 497 -2.87 3.71 6.50
CA CYS A 497 -1.80 4.36 7.27
C CYS A 497 -1.03 3.41 8.19
N LEU A 498 -1.49 2.16 8.34
CA LEU A 498 -0.79 1.14 9.13
C LEU A 498 0.46 0.64 8.38
N LEU A 499 1.48 0.23 9.13
CA LEU A 499 2.63 -0.51 8.62
C LEU A 499 2.53 -1.96 9.13
N PRO A 500 2.13 -2.94 8.29
CA PRO A 500 2.04 -4.34 8.73
C PRO A 500 3.42 -4.88 9.14
N ASN A 501 3.44 -5.97 9.92
CA ASN A 501 4.70 -6.56 10.36
C ASN A 501 5.50 -7.12 9.17
N ASP A 502 4.80 -7.77 8.24
CA ASP A 502 5.32 -8.16 6.94
C ASP A 502 4.45 -7.58 5.81
N LEU A 503 5.05 -7.20 4.68
CA LEU A 503 4.30 -6.67 3.53
C LEU A 503 3.37 -7.70 2.88
N SER A 504 3.64 -8.98 3.10
CA SER A 504 2.82 -10.10 2.63
C SER A 504 1.69 -10.48 3.59
N GLU A 505 1.65 -9.88 4.79
CA GLU A 505 0.63 -10.10 5.80
C GLU A 505 -0.76 -9.67 5.26
N ASN A 506 -1.79 -10.43 5.59
CA ASN A 506 -3.15 -10.09 5.18
C ASN A 506 -3.59 -8.82 5.91
N TRP A 507 -4.24 -7.91 5.16
CA TRP A 507 -4.78 -6.65 5.69
C TRP A 507 -5.78 -6.86 6.84
N GLU A 508 -6.38 -8.05 6.91
CA GLU A 508 -7.39 -8.48 7.87
C GLU A 508 -6.90 -8.46 9.32
N LEU A 509 -5.59 -8.64 9.54
CA LEU A 509 -4.98 -8.60 10.88
C LEU A 509 -4.91 -7.18 11.44
N MET A 510 -4.94 -6.15 10.58
CA MET A 510 -4.90 -4.72 10.95
C MET A 510 -3.80 -4.39 11.96
N THR A 511 -2.66 -5.06 11.84
CA THR A 511 -1.48 -4.89 12.70
C THR A 511 -0.65 -3.69 12.28
N ASP A 512 0.05 -3.10 13.24
CA ASP A 512 0.97 -1.99 12.99
C ASP A 512 2.29 -2.25 13.72
N GLN A 513 3.43 -2.08 13.03
CA GLN A 513 4.76 -2.21 13.64
C GLN A 513 5.00 -1.16 14.74
N TYR A 514 4.31 -0.02 14.67
CA TYR A 514 4.33 0.99 15.73
C TYR A 514 3.40 0.66 16.91
N ARG A 515 2.68 -0.47 16.85
CA ARG A 515 1.68 -0.90 17.84
C ARG A 515 0.56 0.11 18.07
N CYS A 516 0.27 0.93 17.05
CA CYS A 516 -0.86 1.87 17.10
C CYS A 516 -2.15 1.13 16.71
N SER A 517 -3.25 1.52 17.36
CA SER A 517 -4.57 1.07 16.97
C SER A 517 -5.17 1.98 15.91
N LEU A 518 -6.20 1.51 15.19
CA LEU A 518 -6.88 2.30 14.15
C LEU A 518 -7.42 3.64 14.69
N TRP A 519 -7.89 3.68 15.93
CA TRP A 519 -8.42 4.91 16.54
C TRP A 519 -7.35 5.96 16.86
N ASP A 520 -6.08 5.57 17.01
CA ASP A 520 -4.96 6.49 17.29
C ASP A 520 -4.54 7.30 16.05
N ILE A 521 -4.99 6.88 14.88
CA ILE A 521 -4.68 7.52 13.60
C ILE A 521 -5.84 8.41 13.18
N GLU A 522 -5.55 9.69 12.97
CA GLU A 522 -6.47 10.66 12.40
C GLU A 522 -6.22 10.80 10.89
N PRO A 523 -7.13 10.36 10.02
CA PRO A 523 -6.92 10.38 8.58
C PRO A 523 -7.04 11.80 8.01
N ASP A 524 -5.99 12.25 7.31
CA ASP A 524 -5.97 13.52 6.57
C ASP A 524 -6.56 13.37 5.17
N THR A 525 -6.45 12.16 4.62
CA THR A 525 -6.91 11.82 3.27
C THR A 525 -8.34 11.29 3.28
N GLN A 526 -8.92 11.18 2.08
CA GLN A 526 -10.22 10.54 1.89
C GLN A 526 -10.11 9.44 0.84
N VAL A 527 -10.63 8.26 1.15
CA VAL A 527 -10.83 7.21 0.15
C VAL A 527 -12.08 7.55 -0.65
N CYS A 528 -11.89 7.80 -1.94
CA CYS A 528 -12.94 8.12 -2.90
C CYS A 528 -13.46 6.89 -3.64
N GLY A 529 -12.74 5.78 -3.63
CA GLY A 529 -13.19 4.55 -4.25
C GLY A 529 -12.20 3.40 -4.13
N VAL A 530 -12.57 2.27 -4.71
CA VAL A 530 -11.83 1.01 -4.79
C VAL A 530 -11.50 0.78 -6.25
N GLY A 531 -10.23 0.53 -6.55
CA GLY A 531 -9.76 0.12 -7.86
C GLY A 531 -9.71 -1.39 -8.01
N GLU A 532 -9.27 -1.85 -9.18
CA GLU A 532 -8.98 -3.27 -9.41
C GLU A 532 -7.72 -3.71 -8.63
N ASN A 533 -7.48 -5.00 -8.44
CA ASN A 533 -6.27 -5.56 -7.79
C ASN A 533 -5.99 -4.98 -6.38
N ASP A 534 -6.97 -5.04 -5.47
CA ASP A 534 -6.83 -4.62 -4.07
C ASP A 534 -6.20 -3.24 -3.87
N SER A 535 -6.64 -2.29 -4.69
CA SER A 535 -6.22 -0.89 -4.62
C SER A 535 -7.38 0.02 -4.22
N VAL A 536 -7.05 1.12 -3.60
CA VAL A 536 -7.97 2.20 -3.22
C VAL A 536 -7.58 3.47 -3.95
N ILE A 537 -8.57 4.29 -4.29
CA ILE A 537 -8.38 5.61 -4.87
C ILE A 537 -8.56 6.63 -3.77
N ILE A 538 -7.51 7.40 -3.52
CA ILE A 538 -7.42 8.38 -2.45
C ILE A 538 -7.43 9.77 -3.09
N SER A 539 -8.08 10.72 -2.43
CA SER A 539 -8.07 12.14 -2.76
C SER A 539 -7.74 12.98 -1.53
N GLY A 540 -7.33 14.23 -1.76
CA GLY A 540 -6.97 15.18 -0.71
C GLY A 540 -5.63 14.88 -0.02
N ALA A 541 -4.83 13.97 -0.61
CA ALA A 541 -3.50 13.66 -0.10
C ALA A 541 -2.49 14.72 -0.50
N LYS A 542 -1.50 14.95 0.36
CA LYS A 542 -0.28 15.67 -0.01
C LYS A 542 0.82 14.67 -0.31
N GLY A 543 1.75 15.03 -1.19
CA GLY A 543 2.90 14.17 -1.39
C GLY A 543 4.02 14.81 -2.19
N ALA A 544 5.12 14.08 -2.24
CA ALA A 544 6.37 14.52 -2.82
C ALA A 544 7.11 13.35 -3.46
N LEU A 545 7.91 13.65 -4.48
CA LEU A 545 8.79 12.69 -5.12
C LEU A 545 10.07 12.46 -4.28
N ILE A 546 10.53 11.22 -4.23
CA ILE A 546 11.80 10.83 -3.64
C ILE A 546 12.85 10.73 -4.76
N GLN A 547 13.95 11.47 -4.63
CA GLN A 547 15.03 11.47 -5.61
C GLN A 547 15.99 10.30 -5.35
N TRP A 548 15.93 9.29 -6.21
CA TRP A 548 16.80 8.11 -6.17
C TRP A 548 17.99 8.19 -7.10
N ASP A 549 17.91 9.01 -8.13
CA ASP A 549 18.86 9.01 -9.24
C ASP A 549 20.16 9.74 -8.91
N MET A 550 20.07 10.85 -8.17
CA MET A 550 21.19 11.59 -7.61
C MET A 550 20.73 12.53 -6.49
N PHE A 551 21.68 12.94 -5.65
CA PHE A 551 21.47 14.11 -4.80
C PHE A 551 21.27 15.36 -5.66
N SER A 552 20.47 16.31 -5.17
CA SER A 552 20.34 17.66 -5.71
C SER A 552 21.09 18.64 -4.81
N PRO A 553 21.64 19.74 -5.35
CA PRO A 553 22.28 20.75 -4.52
C PRO A 553 21.20 21.42 -3.66
N VAL A 554 21.34 21.33 -2.33
CA VAL A 554 20.35 21.84 -1.38
C VAL A 554 20.61 23.31 -1.09
N GLU A 555 19.63 24.18 -1.37
CA GLU A 555 19.73 25.58 -1.01
C GLU A 555 19.65 25.76 0.52
N THR A 556 20.54 26.59 1.07
CA THR A 556 20.53 26.92 2.50
C THR A 556 20.40 28.41 2.70
N ILE A 557 19.41 28.79 3.51
CA ILE A 557 19.22 30.16 3.95
C ILE A 557 20.09 30.38 5.18
N GLN A 558 21.06 31.26 5.03
CA GLN A 558 21.97 31.64 6.09
C GLN A 558 21.83 33.12 6.43
N ARG A 559 22.08 33.50 7.68
CA ARG A 559 22.11 34.91 8.08
C ARG A 559 23.27 35.62 7.38
N GLN A 560 22.95 36.69 6.66
CA GLN A 560 23.96 37.58 6.10
C GLN A 560 24.60 38.38 7.24
N THR A 561 25.92 38.25 7.40
CA THR A 561 26.71 39.02 8.37
C THR A 561 27.70 39.88 7.61
N MET A 562 28.07 41.05 8.15
CA MET A 562 29.04 41.94 7.48
C MET A 562 30.35 41.22 7.14
N LYS A 563 30.82 40.31 8.02
CA LYS A 563 32.02 39.49 7.75
C LYS A 563 31.86 38.61 6.52
N ARG A 564 30.72 37.95 6.35
CA ARG A 564 30.43 37.10 5.18
C ARG A 564 30.26 37.91 3.91
N MET A 565 29.58 39.05 3.99
CA MET A 565 29.46 39.97 2.86
C MET A 565 30.85 40.42 2.40
N VAL A 566 31.73 40.83 3.32
CA VAL A 566 33.11 41.20 2.99
C VAL A 566 33.88 40.03 2.36
N PHE A 567 33.81 38.83 2.92
CA PHE A 567 34.47 37.65 2.33
C PHE A 567 33.91 37.30 0.95
N LEU A 568 32.59 37.41 0.75
CA LEU A 568 31.95 37.16 -0.54
C LEU A 568 32.41 38.18 -1.58
N LEU A 569 32.44 39.48 -1.23
CA LEU A 569 32.95 40.53 -2.13
C LEU A 569 34.44 40.32 -2.47
N ILE A 570 35.26 39.92 -1.49
CA ILE A 570 36.68 39.60 -1.72
C ILE A 570 36.83 38.46 -2.73
N VAL A 571 36.04 37.38 -2.59
CA VAL A 571 36.10 36.23 -3.50
C VAL A 571 35.61 36.58 -4.90
N ILE A 572 34.50 37.33 -5.02
CA ILE A 572 33.91 37.71 -6.32
C ILE A 572 34.82 38.68 -7.09
N TYR A 573 35.41 39.69 -6.42
CA TYR A 573 36.27 40.68 -7.10
C TYR A 573 37.73 40.23 -7.28
N SER A 574 38.17 39.13 -6.64
CA SER A 574 39.51 38.56 -6.78
C SER A 574 39.96 38.33 -8.24
N PRO A 575 39.17 37.66 -9.12
CA PRO A 575 39.54 37.49 -10.53
C PRO A 575 39.73 38.83 -11.24
N PHE A 576 38.79 39.76 -11.09
CA PHE A 576 38.87 41.06 -11.75
C PHE A 576 40.15 41.84 -11.37
N LEU A 577 40.49 41.88 -10.08
CA LEU A 577 41.69 42.56 -9.60
C LEU A 577 42.99 41.89 -10.10
N PHE A 578 42.99 40.56 -10.22
CA PHE A 578 44.15 39.82 -10.72
C PHE A 578 44.40 40.06 -12.23
N TYR A 579 43.35 40.01 -13.06
CA TYR A 579 43.51 40.25 -14.50
C TYR A 579 43.81 41.72 -14.83
N THR A 580 43.25 42.66 -14.06
CA THR A 580 43.61 44.08 -14.19
C THR A 580 45.07 44.33 -13.80
N ALA A 581 45.60 43.65 -12.77
CA ALA A 581 47.01 43.72 -12.42
C ALA A 581 47.92 43.18 -13.53
N ILE A 582 47.57 42.04 -14.15
CA ILE A 582 48.31 41.49 -15.30
C ILE A 582 48.24 42.45 -16.50
N GLY A 583 47.07 43.03 -16.78
CA GLY A 583 46.87 44.02 -17.85
C GLY A 583 47.69 45.30 -17.66
N LEU A 584 47.83 45.79 -16.43
CA LEU A 584 48.67 46.94 -16.09
C LEU A 584 50.17 46.67 -16.30
N ILE A 585 50.63 45.45 -15.99
CA ILE A 585 52.00 45.02 -16.24
C ILE A 585 52.27 44.92 -17.74
N SER A 586 51.34 44.34 -18.50
CA SER A 586 51.47 44.21 -19.97
C SER A 586 51.39 45.55 -20.69
N ALA A 587 50.64 46.52 -20.17
CA ALA A 587 50.57 47.90 -20.67
C ALA A 587 51.81 48.76 -20.30
N GLY A 588 52.81 48.20 -19.61
CA GLY A 588 54.10 48.85 -19.36
C GLY A 588 54.26 49.51 -17.98
N ASN A 589 53.21 49.56 -17.14
CA ASN A 589 53.30 50.14 -15.80
C ASN A 589 53.69 49.06 -14.75
N LYS A 590 54.96 48.64 -14.81
CA LYS A 590 55.49 47.49 -14.03
C LYS A 590 55.43 47.68 -12.52
N THR A 591 55.61 48.89 -12.01
CA THR A 591 55.64 49.16 -10.56
C THR A 591 54.23 49.11 -9.96
N ALA A 592 53.28 49.86 -10.54
CA ALA A 592 51.89 49.85 -10.06
C ALA A 592 51.23 48.48 -10.27
N GLY A 593 51.45 47.85 -11.42
CA GLY A 593 50.96 46.50 -11.70
C GLY A 593 51.57 45.45 -10.77
N GLY A 594 52.86 45.53 -10.45
CA GLY A 594 53.54 44.61 -9.52
C GLY A 594 53.03 44.72 -8.08
N ILE A 595 52.79 45.94 -7.59
CA ILE A 595 52.21 46.17 -6.25
C ILE A 595 50.78 45.62 -6.19
N LEU A 596 49.96 45.90 -7.21
CA LEU A 596 48.59 45.38 -7.28
C LEU A 596 48.55 43.85 -7.37
N LEU A 597 49.49 43.24 -8.11
CA LEU A 597 49.63 41.78 -8.21
C LEU A 597 50.03 41.16 -6.85
N ALA A 598 50.95 41.79 -6.10
CA ALA A 598 51.33 41.31 -4.78
C ALA A 598 50.16 41.39 -3.78
N ILE A 599 49.40 42.49 -3.79
CA ILE A 599 48.23 42.68 -2.91
C ILE A 599 47.15 41.66 -3.23
N THR A 600 46.83 41.47 -4.51
CA THR A 600 45.82 40.48 -4.95
C THR A 600 46.22 39.06 -4.60
N LEU A 601 47.50 38.71 -4.78
CA LEU A 601 48.01 37.38 -4.43
C LEU A 601 47.89 37.11 -2.93
N ILE A 602 48.34 38.05 -2.08
CA ILE A 602 48.44 37.83 -0.62
C ILE A 602 47.08 37.92 0.08
N PHE A 603 46.24 38.90 -0.25
CA PHE A 603 45.02 39.17 0.51
C PHE A 603 43.75 38.54 -0.08
N PHE A 604 43.74 38.28 -1.39
CA PHE A 604 42.54 37.81 -2.10
C PHE A 604 42.68 36.34 -2.53
N MET A 605 43.78 35.98 -3.21
CA MET A 605 44.00 34.64 -3.76
C MET A 605 44.44 33.62 -2.71
N LEU A 606 45.52 33.90 -1.96
CA LEU A 606 46.12 32.96 -1.01
C LEU A 606 45.14 32.50 0.09
N PRO A 607 44.34 33.39 0.70
CA PRO A 607 43.31 33.00 1.68
C PRO A 607 41.96 32.60 1.06
N SER A 608 41.81 32.53 -0.28
CA SER A 608 40.51 32.27 -0.91
C SER A 608 39.81 30.96 -0.47
N PRO A 609 40.49 29.80 -0.32
CA PRO A 609 39.81 28.59 0.14
C PRO A 609 39.28 28.72 1.57
N TYR A 610 40.00 29.46 2.41
CA TYR A 610 39.59 29.76 3.79
C TYR A 610 38.36 30.66 3.84
N TYR A 611 38.29 31.68 2.98
CA TYR A 611 37.12 32.56 2.91
C TYR A 611 35.86 31.79 2.49
N ILE A 612 35.96 30.92 1.48
CA ILE A 612 34.84 30.07 1.03
C ILE A 612 34.37 29.15 2.15
N TRP A 613 35.29 28.55 2.89
CA TRP A 613 34.97 27.74 4.07
C TRP A 613 34.21 28.53 5.14
N LYS A 614 34.60 29.79 5.40
CA LYS A 614 33.92 30.67 6.36
C LYS A 614 32.56 31.19 5.87
N ILE A 615 32.41 31.42 4.57
CA ILE A 615 31.14 31.81 3.94
C ILE A 615 30.12 30.68 4.11
N ASN A 616 30.49 29.45 3.73
CA ASN A 616 29.60 28.29 3.76
C ASN A 616 29.44 27.65 5.15
N GLY A 617 30.33 27.97 6.09
CA GLY A 617 30.28 27.51 7.48
C GLY A 617 29.10 28.10 8.28
N GLY A 618 29.12 27.97 9.61
CA GLY A 618 28.13 28.60 10.52
C GLY A 618 26.75 27.91 10.60
N LYS A 619 25.82 28.55 11.33
CA LYS A 619 24.46 28.03 11.59
C LYS A 619 23.54 28.29 10.39
N ILE A 620 22.82 27.26 9.96
CA ILE A 620 21.77 27.34 8.93
C ILE A 620 20.46 27.76 9.60
N HIS A 621 19.73 28.70 8.99
CA HIS A 621 18.44 29.14 9.52
C HIS A 621 17.28 28.34 8.91
N ALA A 622 17.34 28.09 7.61
CA ALA A 622 16.42 27.18 6.92
C ALA A 622 17.17 26.48 5.78
N SER A 623 16.77 25.25 5.49
CA SER A 623 17.23 24.51 4.31
C SER A 623 16.04 24.20 3.42
N GLU A 624 16.33 24.09 2.14
CA GLU A 624 15.40 23.57 1.15
C GLU A 624 14.97 22.14 1.51
N PRO A 625 13.68 21.83 1.42
CA PRO A 625 13.17 20.48 1.65
C PRO A 625 13.46 19.56 0.46
N CYS A 626 14.15 18.45 0.70
CA CYS A 626 14.42 17.41 -0.30
C CYS A 626 14.24 16.01 0.31
N PHE A 627 13.76 15.06 -0.49
CA PHE A 627 13.81 13.63 -0.15
C PHE A 627 14.82 12.93 -1.04
N PHE A 628 15.76 12.25 -0.41
CA PHE A 628 16.80 11.47 -1.10
C PHE A 628 16.67 10.01 -0.71
N GLY A 629 16.67 9.14 -1.72
CA GLY A 629 16.76 7.70 -1.54
C GLY A 629 18.18 7.21 -1.82
N VAL A 630 18.69 6.30 -0.97
CA VAL A 630 19.97 5.61 -1.17
C VAL A 630 19.75 4.13 -0.88
N GLU A 631 20.27 3.26 -1.75
CA GLU A 631 20.25 1.82 -1.51
C GLU A 631 21.47 1.40 -0.68
N GLY A 632 21.21 0.68 0.42
CA GLY A 632 22.22 0.18 1.35
C GLY A 632 22.61 1.17 2.45
N TYR A 633 23.58 0.77 3.27
CA TYR A 633 24.09 1.62 4.34
C TYR A 633 24.98 2.75 3.78
N LEU A 634 24.74 4.02 4.17
CA LEU A 634 25.66 5.13 3.99
C LEU A 634 25.74 5.98 5.28
N PRO A 635 26.95 6.19 5.86
CA PRO A 635 27.14 7.07 7.02
C PRO A 635 26.70 8.52 6.76
N ILE A 636 26.04 9.14 7.74
CA ILE A 636 25.54 10.53 7.65
C ILE A 636 26.66 11.52 7.29
N LYS A 637 27.87 11.34 7.83
CA LYS A 637 29.01 12.21 7.55
C LYS A 637 29.36 12.25 6.05
N ILE A 638 29.28 11.08 5.38
CA ILE A 638 29.53 10.96 3.95
C ILE A 638 28.38 11.60 3.16
N ILE A 639 27.13 11.42 3.59
CA ILE A 639 25.97 12.10 2.98
C ILE A 639 26.16 13.61 3.04
N GLU A 640 26.54 14.14 4.20
CA GLU A 640 26.76 15.57 4.41
C GLU A 640 27.89 16.10 3.51
N GLU A 641 29.01 15.37 3.41
CA GLU A 641 30.11 15.71 2.53
C GLU A 641 29.72 15.67 1.05
N ARG A 642 28.86 14.74 0.62
CA ARG A 642 28.42 14.62 -0.78
C ARG A 642 27.43 15.70 -1.20
N ILE A 643 26.56 16.15 -0.29
CA ILE A 643 25.56 17.20 -0.54
C ILE A 643 26.18 18.60 -0.39
N PHE A 644 26.81 18.89 0.74
CA PHE A 644 27.32 20.23 1.07
C PHE A 644 28.80 20.41 0.72
N GLY A 645 29.51 19.34 0.36
CA GLY A 645 30.94 19.36 0.02
C GLY A 645 31.85 19.23 1.24
N MET A 646 31.31 19.36 2.46
CA MET A 646 32.04 19.41 3.71
C MET A 646 31.17 18.91 4.86
N CYS A 647 31.77 18.20 5.82
CA CYS A 647 31.08 17.71 7.00
C CYS A 647 31.16 18.74 8.13
N LEU A 648 30.03 19.32 8.51
CA LEU A 648 29.87 20.28 9.60
C LEU A 648 28.95 19.75 10.70
N ASN A 649 28.65 18.44 10.70
CA ASN A 649 27.71 17.75 11.59
C ASN A 649 26.32 18.41 11.63
N ARG A 650 25.86 18.89 10.47
CA ARG A 650 24.57 19.58 10.29
C ARG A 650 23.41 18.61 10.08
N LEU A 651 23.69 17.48 9.44
CA LEU A 651 22.69 16.43 9.27
C LEU A 651 22.57 15.64 10.56
N GLN A 652 21.36 15.58 11.09
CA GLN A 652 21.04 14.86 12.32
C GLN A 652 19.76 14.06 12.12
N TRP A 653 19.67 12.92 12.80
CA TRP A 653 18.41 12.19 12.89
C TRP A 653 17.37 13.02 13.60
N SER A 654 16.14 13.02 13.07
CA SER A 654 15.05 13.70 13.76
C SER A 654 14.81 13.04 15.13
N PRO A 655 14.70 13.82 16.23
CA PRO A 655 14.57 13.27 17.58
C PRO A 655 13.26 12.49 17.76
N TYR A 656 12.22 12.91 17.03
CA TYR A 656 10.88 12.31 17.02
C TYR A 656 10.66 11.38 15.82
N GLY A 657 11.70 11.12 15.02
CA GLY A 657 11.63 10.17 13.92
C GLY A 657 11.34 8.77 14.42
N SER A 658 10.75 7.96 13.56
CA SER A 658 10.47 6.56 13.85
C SER A 658 11.74 5.85 14.37
N PRO A 659 11.69 5.06 15.45
CA PRO A 659 12.82 4.22 15.84
C PRO A 659 13.20 3.23 14.74
N LEU A 660 12.23 2.84 13.89
CA LEU A 660 12.44 2.01 12.69
C LEU A 660 13.16 2.77 11.56
N SER A 661 13.17 4.11 11.60
CA SER A 661 13.87 4.96 10.62
C SER A 661 15.34 5.22 10.97
N ARG A 662 15.83 4.72 12.11
CA ARG A 662 17.25 4.82 12.45
C ARG A 662 18.03 3.83 11.61
N HIS A 663 18.93 4.39 10.85
CA HIS A 663 19.81 3.65 9.96
C HIS A 663 20.90 2.95 10.78
N ILE A 664 20.93 1.63 10.75
CA ILE A 664 21.89 0.77 11.47
C ILE A 664 22.69 0.02 10.40
N GLU A 665 23.99 -0.13 10.61
CA GLU A 665 24.84 -0.95 9.76
C GLU A 665 24.38 -2.41 9.84
N GLY A 666 23.82 -2.92 8.74
CA GLY A 666 23.35 -4.29 8.66
C GLY A 666 24.51 -5.29 8.54
N THR A 667 24.26 -6.55 8.90
CA THR A 667 25.13 -7.64 8.45
C THR A 667 24.96 -7.83 6.93
N PRO A 668 26.03 -8.09 6.17
CA PRO A 668 25.99 -8.20 4.70
C PRO A 668 25.04 -9.29 4.17
N THR A 669 24.59 -10.21 5.03
CA THR A 669 23.57 -11.23 4.75
C THR A 669 22.13 -10.68 4.70
N ASN A 670 21.83 -9.55 5.34
CA ASN A 670 20.46 -9.03 5.45
C ASN A 670 20.11 -8.01 4.35
N GLU A 671 21.07 -7.63 3.50
CA GLU A 671 20.83 -6.73 2.36
C GLU A 671 20.33 -7.49 1.11
N ARG A 672 19.46 -8.51 1.32
CA ARG A 672 18.82 -9.45 0.36
C ARG A 672 19.46 -10.84 0.19
N HIS A 673 19.72 -11.59 1.27
CA HIS A 673 19.77 -13.05 1.17
C HIS A 673 18.52 -13.69 1.81
N ILE A 674 17.75 -14.37 0.96
CA ILE A 674 16.81 -15.43 1.33
C ILE A 674 17.67 -16.55 1.96
N GLN A 675 17.57 -16.74 3.27
CA GLN A 675 17.83 -18.02 3.89
C GLN A 675 17.00 -18.17 5.16
N TYR A 676 16.05 -19.12 5.12
CA TYR A 676 15.45 -19.71 6.31
C TYR A 676 16.58 -20.23 7.20
N SER A 677 16.73 -19.67 8.39
CA SER A 677 17.41 -20.36 9.49
C SER A 677 16.44 -20.45 10.66
N ASP A 678 15.84 -21.62 10.81
CA ASP A 678 15.26 -22.07 12.07
C ASP A 678 16.36 -22.01 13.13
N SER A 679 16.31 -21.00 13.99
CA SER A 679 17.10 -20.93 15.21
C SER A 679 16.36 -20.07 16.22
N ALA A 680 15.56 -20.76 17.03
CA ALA A 680 14.89 -20.22 18.18
C ALA A 680 15.90 -19.62 19.19
N SER A 681 16.12 -18.32 19.13
CA SER A 681 16.67 -17.53 20.25
C SER A 681 16.46 -16.04 20.01
N GLY A 682 15.47 -15.44 20.67
CA GLY A 682 15.31 -14.00 20.81
C GLY A 682 14.85 -13.28 19.53
N SER A 683 13.54 -13.25 19.31
CA SER A 683 12.85 -12.52 18.24
C SER A 683 12.99 -10.99 18.39
N GLN A 684 14.16 -10.44 18.08
CA GLN A 684 14.28 -9.07 17.59
C GLN A 684 14.01 -9.11 16.08
N LEU A 685 12.75 -8.95 15.70
CA LEU A 685 12.35 -8.63 14.33
C LEU A 685 13.09 -7.35 13.93
N LEU A 686 14.20 -7.48 13.20
CA LEU A 686 14.82 -6.35 12.54
C LEU A 686 13.82 -5.87 11.47
N PRO A 687 13.43 -4.59 11.46
CA PRO A 687 12.46 -4.10 10.49
C PRO A 687 13.01 -4.30 9.08
N LYS A 688 12.30 -5.07 8.26
CA LYS A 688 12.59 -5.12 6.83
C LYS A 688 12.39 -3.71 6.28
N GLN A 689 13.49 -3.10 5.85
CA GLN A 689 13.46 -1.89 5.03
C GLN A 689 12.74 -2.21 3.72
N ALA A 690 12.15 -1.19 3.09
CA ALA A 690 11.34 -1.31 1.86
C ALA A 690 11.93 -2.31 0.85
N GLU A 691 11.11 -3.25 0.36
CA GLU A 691 11.54 -4.29 -0.58
C GLU A 691 12.00 -3.68 -1.90
N ARG A 692 11.29 -2.65 -2.36
CA ARG A 692 11.60 -1.87 -3.57
C ARG A 692 11.81 -0.40 -3.23
N PRO A 693 12.51 0.37 -4.08
CA PRO A 693 12.73 1.78 -3.81
C PRO A 693 11.41 2.55 -3.93
N PRO A 694 10.87 3.13 -2.84
CA PRO A 694 9.65 3.93 -2.91
C PRO A 694 9.93 5.25 -3.64
N ILE A 695 9.24 5.52 -4.75
CA ILE A 695 9.46 6.72 -5.57
C ILE A 695 8.69 7.95 -5.06
N GLY A 696 7.60 7.74 -4.31
CA GLY A 696 6.72 8.81 -3.85
C GLY A 696 6.40 8.66 -2.38
N LEU A 697 6.28 9.80 -1.70
CA LEU A 697 5.83 9.87 -0.31
C LEU A 697 4.46 10.55 -0.28
N ILE A 698 3.47 9.86 0.28
CA ILE A 698 2.08 10.32 0.35
C ILE A 698 1.68 10.43 1.82
N ILE A 699 1.14 11.57 2.21
CA ILE A 699 0.62 11.78 3.57
C ILE A 699 -0.76 11.15 3.66
N GLY A 700 -0.92 10.14 4.52
CA GLY A 700 -2.20 9.45 4.72
C GLY A 700 -3.00 10.01 5.89
N GLY A 701 -2.33 10.27 7.02
CA GLY A 701 -2.96 10.74 8.25
C GLY A 701 -1.96 11.22 9.29
N SER A 702 -2.42 11.38 10.51
CA SER A 702 -1.63 11.88 11.64
C SER A 702 -1.80 11.04 12.89
N GLU A 703 -0.76 11.02 13.72
CA GLU A 703 -0.70 10.21 14.93
C GLU A 703 0.27 10.89 15.91
N GLY A 704 -0.23 11.25 17.10
CA GLY A 704 0.58 11.85 18.17
C GLY A 704 1.31 13.12 17.75
N GLY A 705 0.69 13.97 16.92
CA GLY A 705 1.27 15.23 16.42
C GLY A 705 2.27 15.08 15.25
N MET A 706 2.49 13.87 14.76
CA MET A 706 3.30 13.56 13.58
C MET A 706 2.42 13.09 12.43
N LYS A 707 2.91 13.15 11.20
CA LYS A 707 2.20 12.66 10.00
C LYS A 707 2.68 11.25 9.64
N ARG A 708 1.71 10.37 9.31
CA ARG A 708 1.94 9.05 8.72
C ARG A 708 2.14 9.24 7.21
N ALA A 709 3.38 9.05 6.79
CA ALA A 709 3.81 9.21 5.43
C ALA A 709 4.03 7.83 4.79
N ILE A 710 3.19 7.48 3.84
CA ILE A 710 3.18 6.23 3.10
C ILE A 710 4.17 6.36 1.95
N ALA A 711 5.24 5.58 2.00
CA ALA A 711 6.24 5.54 0.95
C ALA A 711 5.87 4.45 -0.06
N CYS A 712 5.71 4.85 -1.32
CA CYS A 712 5.13 4.00 -2.34
C CYS A 712 6.02 3.83 -3.56
N SER A 713 6.02 2.64 -4.12
CA SER A 713 6.66 2.29 -5.38
C SER A 713 5.62 2.24 -6.51
N LEU A 714 6.00 2.62 -7.73
CA LEU A 714 5.10 2.55 -8.88
C LEU A 714 5.15 1.17 -9.53
N ASP A 715 3.99 0.65 -9.90
CA ASP A 715 3.88 -0.48 -10.80
C ASP A 715 3.28 -0.02 -12.14
N LEU A 716 4.04 -0.21 -13.21
CA LEU A 716 3.63 0.19 -14.55
C LEU A 716 2.44 -0.63 -15.09
N ALA A 717 2.35 -1.92 -14.73
CA ALA A 717 1.29 -2.79 -15.28
C ALA A 717 -0.10 -2.35 -14.79
N THR A 718 -0.22 -2.15 -13.48
CA THR A 718 -1.48 -1.70 -12.86
C THR A 718 -1.64 -0.19 -12.90
N GLY A 719 -0.56 0.57 -13.08
CA GLY A 719 -0.53 2.02 -12.97
C GLY A 719 -0.85 2.49 -11.55
N ALA A 720 -0.63 1.65 -10.53
CA ALA A 720 -0.91 1.95 -9.13
C ALA A 720 0.39 2.15 -8.34
N LEU A 721 0.32 2.97 -7.30
CA LEU A 721 1.37 3.12 -6.31
C LEU A 721 1.14 2.07 -5.21
N TYR A 722 2.13 1.24 -4.89
CA TYR A 722 2.01 0.25 -3.82
C TYR A 722 2.80 0.69 -2.60
N ARG A 723 2.20 0.53 -1.41
CA ARG A 723 2.86 0.84 -0.14
C ARG A 723 4.04 -0.11 0.08
N GLU A 724 5.23 0.46 0.23
CA GLU A 724 6.45 -0.28 0.60
C GLU A 724 6.76 -0.13 2.09
N THR A 725 6.45 1.03 2.68
CA THR A 725 6.65 1.30 4.11
C THR A 725 5.89 2.55 4.55
N VAL A 726 5.78 2.76 5.86
CA VAL A 726 5.16 3.96 6.44
C VAL A 726 6.08 4.57 7.49
N PHE A 727 6.37 5.85 7.32
CA PHE A 727 7.21 6.63 8.21
C PHE A 727 6.39 7.63 9.03
N ARG A 728 6.94 8.04 10.17
CA ARG A 728 6.45 9.17 10.94
C ARG A 728 7.31 10.39 10.61
N ILE A 729 6.70 11.44 10.07
CA ILE A 729 7.38 12.68 9.71
C ILE A 729 6.78 13.89 10.45
N PRO A 730 7.56 14.95 10.71
CA PRO A 730 7.02 16.16 11.30
C PRO A 730 5.97 16.82 10.40
N THR A 731 4.93 17.42 10.99
CA THR A 731 3.86 18.12 10.26
C THR A 731 4.39 19.22 9.33
N ARG A 732 5.47 19.92 9.75
CA ARG A 732 6.15 20.94 8.92
C ARG A 732 6.66 20.41 7.57
N CYS A 733 6.98 19.12 7.48
CA CYS A 733 7.36 18.50 6.22
C CYS A 733 6.15 18.37 5.30
N ALA A 734 5.01 17.91 5.82
CA ALA A 734 3.78 17.77 5.06
C ALA A 734 3.23 19.12 4.54
N ASP A 735 3.44 20.22 5.27
CA ASP A 735 3.01 21.56 4.85
C ASP A 735 3.78 22.09 3.63
N ARG A 736 4.98 21.56 3.37
CA ARG A 736 5.81 21.92 2.21
C ARG A 736 5.66 20.96 1.02
N MET A 737 4.70 20.04 1.08
CA MET A 737 4.36 19.12 -0.01
C MET A 737 3.17 19.64 -0.79
N ASP A 738 3.15 19.34 -2.09
CA ASP A 738 2.04 19.71 -2.95
C ASP A 738 0.83 18.79 -2.71
N ALA A 739 -0.36 19.36 -2.91
CA ALA A 739 -1.59 18.59 -2.94
C ALA A 739 -1.59 17.71 -4.20
N LEU A 740 -1.83 16.42 -4.01
CA LEU A 740 -1.98 15.47 -5.09
C LEU A 740 -3.43 15.44 -5.57
N GLY A 741 -3.60 15.12 -6.86
CA GLY A 741 -4.90 14.73 -7.39
C GLY A 741 -5.34 13.37 -6.84
N ARG A 742 -6.12 12.65 -7.64
CA ARG A 742 -6.49 11.27 -7.29
C ARG A 742 -5.29 10.35 -7.41
N VAL A 743 -5.04 9.60 -6.34
CA VAL A 743 -3.95 8.63 -6.26
C VAL A 743 -4.52 7.23 -6.13
N ARG A 744 -4.06 6.28 -6.94
CA ARG A 744 -4.40 4.86 -6.79
C ARG A 744 -3.33 4.19 -5.95
N LEU A 745 -3.69 3.80 -4.73
CA LEU A 745 -2.82 3.14 -3.76
C LEU A 745 -3.20 1.67 -3.60
N GLY A 746 -2.27 0.75 -3.87
CA GLY A 746 -2.42 -0.68 -3.58
C GLY A 746 -1.81 -1.05 -2.23
N LEU A 747 -2.47 -1.96 -1.50
CA LEU A 747 -1.94 -2.48 -0.24
C LEU A 747 -0.90 -3.58 -0.44
N ARG A 748 -1.11 -4.44 -1.44
CA ARG A 748 -0.24 -5.57 -1.79
C ARG A 748 -0.03 -5.63 -3.30
N ARG A 749 1.22 -5.78 -3.73
CA ARG A 749 1.56 -5.92 -5.16
C ARG A 749 1.01 -7.24 -5.73
N PRO A 750 0.57 -7.24 -7.00
CA PRO A 750 0.11 -8.45 -7.68
C PRO A 750 1.26 -9.37 -8.10
N PHE A 751 2.45 -8.82 -8.38
CA PHE A 751 3.62 -9.59 -8.78
C PHE A 751 4.38 -10.11 -7.58
N LEU A 752 4.75 -11.39 -7.62
CA LEU A 752 5.61 -12.05 -6.64
C LEU A 752 7.06 -12.06 -7.13
N GLU A 753 8.03 -12.27 -6.23
CA GLU A 753 9.44 -12.41 -6.62
C GLU A 753 9.67 -13.56 -7.62
N SER A 754 8.77 -14.56 -7.66
CA SER A 754 8.77 -15.64 -8.66
C SER A 754 8.55 -15.18 -10.10
N ASP A 755 7.98 -13.98 -10.31
CA ASP A 755 7.71 -13.42 -11.64
C ASP A 755 8.95 -12.71 -12.22
N VAL A 756 10.05 -12.72 -11.47
CA VAL A 756 11.33 -12.12 -11.86
C VAL A 756 12.30 -13.22 -12.26
N THR A 757 12.89 -13.08 -13.44
CA THR A 757 13.85 -14.03 -14.02
C THR A 757 15.24 -13.41 -14.12
N LEU A 758 16.27 -14.25 -14.07
CA LEU A 758 17.64 -13.83 -14.40
C LEU A 758 17.71 -13.49 -15.89
N GLY A 759 18.00 -12.23 -16.20
CA GLY A 759 18.19 -11.80 -17.57
C GLY A 759 19.47 -12.42 -18.14
N TYR A 760 19.33 -13.32 -19.11
CA TYR A 760 20.48 -13.80 -19.88
C TYR A 760 21.04 -12.65 -20.73
N GLU A 761 22.29 -12.24 -20.46
CA GLU A 761 23.00 -11.29 -21.31
C GLU A 761 23.23 -11.92 -22.69
N LYS A 762 22.60 -11.36 -23.75
CA LYS A 762 23.22 -11.46 -25.08
C LYS A 762 24.49 -10.59 -25.03
N PRO A 763 25.69 -11.15 -25.27
CA PRO A 763 26.91 -10.35 -25.29
C PRO A 763 26.76 -9.25 -26.35
N ASN A 764 26.94 -8.01 -25.93
CA ASN A 764 26.86 -6.85 -26.79
C ASN A 764 28.13 -6.83 -27.68
N PRO A 765 28.03 -6.93 -29.02
CA PRO A 765 29.21 -6.86 -29.90
C PRO A 765 29.89 -5.48 -29.89
N HIS A 766 29.30 -4.49 -29.23
CA HIS A 766 29.82 -3.13 -29.10
C HIS A 766 30.20 -2.74 -27.66
N ALA A 767 30.31 -3.69 -26.72
CA ALA A 767 31.03 -3.40 -25.49
C ALA A 767 32.50 -3.09 -25.86
N PRO A 768 33.07 -1.93 -25.48
CA PRO A 768 34.47 -1.65 -25.79
C PRO A 768 35.33 -2.69 -25.06
N SER A 769 35.84 -3.65 -25.83
CA SER A 769 36.96 -4.48 -25.42
C SER A 769 38.12 -3.55 -25.11
N ARG A 770 38.89 -3.89 -24.06
CA ARG A 770 40.09 -3.17 -23.62
C ARG A 770 40.90 -2.64 -24.80
N GLY A 771 40.67 -1.36 -25.13
CA GLY A 771 41.29 -0.68 -26.25
C GLY A 771 42.37 0.25 -25.73
N ARG A 772 43.61 -0.15 -25.94
CA ARG A 772 44.82 0.67 -25.88
C ARG A 772 44.55 1.99 -26.61
N PHE A 773 44.72 3.13 -25.92
CA PHE A 773 44.66 4.45 -26.55
C PHE A 773 45.80 4.56 -27.56
N GLU A 774 45.48 4.50 -28.86
CA GLU A 774 46.36 5.00 -29.92
C GLU A 774 45.66 6.17 -30.60
N PHE A 775 46.26 7.35 -30.43
CA PHE A 775 45.99 8.52 -31.24
C PHE A 775 46.42 8.21 -32.68
N ASN A 776 45.49 8.27 -33.63
CA ASN A 776 45.85 8.46 -35.04
C ASN A 776 45.12 9.68 -35.59
N MET A 777 45.89 10.77 -35.71
CA MET A 777 45.64 11.82 -36.69
C MET A 777 45.72 11.20 -38.08
N HIS A 778 44.67 11.33 -38.89
CA HIS A 778 44.74 11.70 -40.31
C HIS A 778 43.31 11.91 -40.82
N GLY A 779 43.07 13.08 -41.41
CA GLY A 779 41.76 13.47 -41.93
C GLY A 779 41.47 12.88 -43.31
N GLN A 780 40.19 12.92 -43.69
CA GLN A 780 39.76 13.40 -45.01
C GLN A 780 38.23 13.53 -45.09
N ASN A 781 37.83 14.75 -45.47
CA ASN A 781 36.76 15.13 -46.39
C ASN A 781 35.29 14.79 -46.13
N VAL A 782 34.66 15.82 -45.58
CA VAL A 782 33.32 16.37 -45.84
C VAL A 782 32.80 16.14 -47.27
N HIS A 783 31.56 15.65 -47.39
CA HIS A 783 30.62 16.15 -48.39
C HIS A 783 29.21 16.29 -47.78
N SER A 784 28.69 17.50 -47.92
CA SER A 784 27.37 18.04 -47.61
C SER A 784 26.31 17.63 -48.64
N GLU A 785 25.03 17.62 -48.24
CA GLU A 785 23.86 18.17 -48.96
C GLU A 785 22.57 17.81 -48.20
N HIS A 786 21.94 18.75 -47.50
CA HIS A 786 20.87 19.67 -47.92
C HIS A 786 19.47 19.06 -48.10
N SER A 787 18.58 19.58 -47.25
CA SER A 787 17.12 19.57 -47.24
C SER A 787 16.44 19.94 -48.55
N THR A 788 15.25 19.39 -48.85
CA THR A 788 14.08 20.22 -49.25
C THR A 788 12.74 19.47 -49.19
N TYR A 789 11.73 20.24 -48.78
CA TYR A 789 10.30 20.01 -48.82
C TYR A 789 9.76 19.79 -50.25
N GLY A 790 8.63 19.09 -50.38
CA GLY A 790 7.86 19.03 -51.62
C GLY A 790 6.50 18.35 -51.47
N SER A 791 5.49 19.15 -51.12
CA SER A 791 4.06 18.86 -51.26
C SER A 791 3.63 18.64 -52.71
N ASN A 792 2.72 17.70 -52.97
CA ASN A 792 1.62 17.94 -53.91
C ASN A 792 0.44 16.95 -53.75
N GLN A 793 -0.74 17.55 -53.73
CA GLN A 793 -2.08 16.94 -53.70
C GLN A 793 -2.45 16.30 -55.04
N GLN A 794 -3.32 15.29 -55.03
CA GLN A 794 -4.51 15.26 -55.89
C GLN A 794 -5.57 14.24 -55.40
N LEU A 795 -6.83 14.66 -55.49
CA LEU A 795 -8.05 14.08 -54.93
C LEU A 795 -8.67 12.93 -55.76
N HIS A 796 -9.19 11.91 -55.05
CA HIS A 796 -10.47 11.14 -55.20
C HIS A 796 -10.91 10.51 -56.56
N PRO A 797 -11.94 9.61 -56.62
CA PRO A 797 -12.78 8.98 -55.55
C PRO A 797 -12.96 7.44 -55.65
N ARG A 798 -13.68 6.85 -54.66
CA ARG A 798 -14.19 5.46 -54.55
C ARG A 798 -15.13 5.05 -55.71
N PRO A 799 -15.43 3.75 -55.90
CA PRO A 799 -16.70 3.16 -55.38
C PRO A 799 -16.56 1.63 -55.04
N PRO A 800 -17.63 0.80 -54.97
CA PRO A 800 -18.40 0.49 -53.76
C PRO A 800 -18.42 -1.02 -53.38
N SER A 801 -18.89 -1.32 -52.16
CA SER A 801 -19.29 -2.65 -51.69
C SER A 801 -20.53 -3.21 -52.41
N PRO A 802 -20.67 -4.55 -52.51
CA PRO A 802 -21.99 -5.18 -52.33
C PRO A 802 -21.89 -6.56 -51.60
N PRO A 803 -22.94 -7.41 -51.46
CA PRO A 803 -23.65 -7.58 -50.18
C PRO A 803 -23.84 -9.05 -49.71
N ARG A 804 -23.99 -9.28 -48.40
CA ARG A 804 -25.01 -10.14 -47.75
C ARG A 804 -24.85 -10.12 -46.23
#